data_AF-A0A522A7P2-F1
#
_entry.id   AF-A0A522A7P2-F1
#
_cell.length_a   1.000
_cell.length_b   1.000
_cell.length_c   1.000
_cell.angle_alpha   90.00
_cell.angle_beta   90.00
_cell.angle_gamma   90.00
#
_symmetry.space_group_name_H-M   'P 1'
#
loop_
_entity.id
_entity.type
_entity.pdbx_description
1 polymer ?
#
loop_
_entity_poly.entity_id
_entity_poly.type
_entity_poly.pdbx_seq_one_letter_code
_entity_poly.pdbx_strand_id
1 'polypeptide(L)'
;MRNTMALAGLILAGAITVSRGAVARYSPPPSPRATFSFNAGWKFFKGDATSAMEVSFDDSKWADVSAPHTFNDVDSYTAIISHSGGDRRAWTGVVWYRKHFKLPASAKDGKVFLEFEGLKQAGRFWVNGKFIGKYENGVTPLGLDVTPFVNFGDAENLIAVKVDNSNDYKEEASGVEFQWMGRAFNPNYGGLNRDIWLHLAGRVYQTLPLQENLQTTGIYIYGSNFSISNQTCDVNLESQVRNESGDQQSITLAATVVDADGKVCAKFESEALDLVSGQTEIFKASGKLTGAKFWSDVSPNLYDVYTTLTVDGKIVDVCKTRTGFRKTEFKGGVGTGGVYLNDKFVWLTGYAQRSVNDWAGLGQAYPDWLHDYNAALLRSTHANYIRWMHIAPQPVDVRACDRAGIVEVCPAGDKEKDVTGRQWEQRVEVMRAAMIYFRNSPSILFWEAGNNSISPEHLQQMVDLRKELDPNGGRVMGCRTLNDSGATPIAEYFGVMIGQDRRTDALANPKEMFRAYSAERRDRAPFIETEDFRDEAARRFWDDFSPPHFGFKKGPNDTYSWNSETFCLAAAERYHAYAINKISNPDAAHSKWAGYASIYWSDSNADGRQDSSEVCRVSGKVDSVRLPKQAYYVNRVMQNDAPDIHIIGHWNYGTNVTKTVYVAANHCDAVELFVNGKSAGKSSTATNGYIYAFPEIRFAPGTIKAVATAKDKTVAQTEIKTAGEPKKLKLTPVVSPDGFKADGADVALFDVEVVDANGQRCPTDEARVDFKLDGPAIWRGGYNSGKTNSVNNLWLDTECGINRVAIRATLKPGRIILTATRNGLEAATAAIESKPVETISGLLKP
;
A
#
# COMPACT_ATOMS: atom_id res chain seq x y z
N MET A 1 13.03 -5.12 -43.98
CA MET A 1 14.43 -5.42 -44.34
C MET A 1 15.33 -4.39 -43.67
N ARG A 2 16.43 -4.87 -43.07
CA ARG A 2 17.75 -4.24 -42.83
C ARG A 2 17.83 -2.72 -42.56
N ASN A 3 18.50 -2.42 -41.44
CA ASN A 3 19.41 -1.30 -41.17
C ASN A 3 19.71 -0.35 -42.34
N THR A 4 19.60 0.95 -42.08
CA THR A 4 20.62 1.94 -42.46
C THR A 4 20.65 3.10 -41.46
N MET A 5 21.83 3.27 -40.85
CA MET A 5 22.31 4.51 -40.24
C MET A 5 22.28 5.65 -41.28
N ALA A 6 22.03 6.88 -40.82
CA ALA A 6 22.57 8.08 -41.45
C ALA A 6 23.00 9.09 -40.38
N LEU A 7 24.29 9.42 -40.46
CA LEU A 7 25.06 10.45 -39.75
C LEU A 7 24.32 11.79 -39.57
N ALA A 8 24.45 12.38 -38.38
CA ALA A 8 24.42 13.83 -38.20
C ALA A 8 25.77 14.27 -37.60
N GLY A 9 26.39 15.26 -38.25
CA GLY A 9 27.81 15.60 -38.13
C GLY A 9 28.25 16.22 -36.81
N LEU A 10 29.52 15.98 -36.48
CA LEU A 10 30.28 16.70 -35.46
C LEU A 10 30.43 18.17 -35.85
N ILE A 11 29.82 19.07 -35.09
CA ILE A 11 30.29 20.44 -34.94
C ILE A 11 31.12 20.47 -33.65
N LEU A 12 32.43 20.66 -33.80
CA LEU A 12 33.36 20.89 -32.70
C LEU A 12 33.08 22.28 -32.10
N ALA A 13 32.14 22.37 -31.16
CA ALA A 13 32.02 23.52 -30.27
C ALA A 13 32.85 23.22 -29.01
N GLY A 14 33.88 24.03 -28.75
CA GLY A 14 34.73 23.91 -27.57
C GLY A 14 33.89 23.90 -26.30
N ALA A 15 33.86 22.77 -25.61
CA ALA A 15 33.20 22.63 -24.33
C ALA A 15 34.00 23.42 -23.28
N ILE A 16 33.51 24.62 -22.95
CA ILE A 16 33.81 25.23 -21.66
C ILE A 16 33.14 24.33 -20.62
N THR A 17 33.91 23.41 -20.04
CA THR A 17 33.50 22.67 -18.84
C THR A 17 33.42 23.66 -17.69
N VAL A 18 32.27 24.32 -17.55
CA VAL A 18 31.89 24.94 -16.28
C VAL A 18 31.65 23.78 -15.32
N SER A 19 32.62 23.52 -14.44
CA SER A 19 32.39 22.64 -13.31
C SER A 19 31.25 23.24 -12.48
N ARG A 20 30.03 22.73 -12.63
CA ARG A 20 28.98 22.97 -11.64
C ARG A 20 29.50 22.32 -10.35
N GLY A 21 29.99 23.15 -9.42
CA GLY A 21 30.39 22.67 -8.11
C GLY A 21 29.25 21.86 -7.52
N ALA A 22 29.52 20.63 -7.10
CA ALA A 22 28.54 19.81 -6.43
C ALA A 22 28.08 20.57 -5.17
N VAL A 23 26.80 20.91 -5.10
CA VAL A 23 26.22 21.51 -3.90
C VAL A 23 26.38 20.49 -2.78
N ALA A 24 27.04 20.87 -1.69
CA ALA A 24 27.20 20.00 -0.54
C ALA A 24 25.82 19.63 0.01
N ARG A 25 25.53 18.32 0.10
CA ARG A 25 24.29 17.81 0.72
C ARG A 25 24.29 18.16 2.21
N TYR A 26 23.14 18.58 2.73
CA TYR A 26 22.97 18.85 4.15
C TYR A 26 23.22 17.58 4.97
N SER A 27 24.05 17.70 6.00
CA SER A 27 24.17 16.71 7.06
C SER A 27 23.54 17.31 8.32
N PRO A 28 22.64 16.59 9.00
CA PRO A 28 22.15 17.04 10.30
C PRO A 28 23.31 17.11 11.30
N PRO A 29 23.23 18.01 12.29
CA PRO A 29 24.21 18.06 13.36
C PRO A 29 24.14 16.78 14.22
N PRO A 30 25.23 16.38 14.89
CA PRO A 30 25.22 15.27 15.83
C PRO A 30 24.20 15.46 16.94
N SER A 31 23.58 14.37 17.38
CA SER A 31 22.56 14.37 18.41
C SER A 31 22.64 13.10 19.27
N PRO A 32 22.23 13.15 20.55
CA PRO A 32 21.93 11.95 21.33
C PRO A 32 20.82 11.07 20.71
N ARG A 33 19.99 11.63 19.82
CA ARG A 33 18.97 10.87 19.09
C ARG A 33 19.61 9.83 18.18
N ALA A 34 19.17 8.58 18.30
CA ALA A 34 19.47 7.54 17.33
C ALA A 34 18.25 6.63 17.16
N THR A 35 18.04 6.14 15.94
CA THR A 35 17.01 5.14 15.63
C THR A 35 17.70 3.92 15.03
N PHE A 36 17.26 2.74 15.44
CA PHE A 36 17.73 1.46 14.93
C PHE A 36 16.54 0.61 14.52
N SER A 37 16.69 -0.17 13.44
CA SER A 37 15.74 -1.24 13.17
C SER A 37 15.91 -2.31 14.25
N PHE A 38 14.78 -2.71 14.85
CA PHE A 38 14.70 -3.73 15.89
C PHE A 38 14.12 -5.04 15.35
N ASN A 39 14.10 -5.17 14.02
CA ASN A 39 13.49 -6.27 13.29
C ASN A 39 14.25 -7.59 13.37
N ALA A 40 15.57 -7.57 13.23
CA ALA A 40 16.34 -8.81 13.08
C ALA A 40 16.54 -9.56 14.41
N GLY A 41 16.59 -10.90 14.33
CA GLY A 41 17.08 -11.75 15.41
C GLY A 41 16.13 -11.90 16.59
N TRP A 42 14.88 -12.30 16.30
CA TRP A 42 13.91 -12.74 17.29
C TRP A 42 13.85 -14.27 17.34
N LYS A 43 13.53 -14.80 18.53
CA LYS A 43 13.10 -16.17 18.77
C LYS A 43 11.57 -16.22 18.76
N PHE A 44 11.01 -17.24 18.13
CA PHE A 44 9.56 -17.43 17.98
C PHE A 44 9.08 -18.82 18.40
N PHE A 45 7.96 -18.86 19.10
CA PHE A 45 7.25 -20.08 19.48
C PHE A 45 5.74 -19.96 19.23
N LYS A 46 5.20 -20.89 18.43
CA LYS A 46 3.76 -21.00 18.13
C LYS A 46 3.05 -21.82 19.20
N GLY A 47 2.64 -21.16 20.28
CA GLY A 47 1.93 -21.74 21.43
C GLY A 47 2.10 -20.88 22.68
N ASP A 48 1.37 -21.17 23.76
CA ASP A 48 1.50 -20.46 25.04
C ASP A 48 2.51 -21.14 25.97
N ALA A 49 3.76 -20.66 25.94
CA ALA A 49 4.82 -21.19 26.79
C ALA A 49 4.75 -20.62 28.22
N THR A 50 4.72 -21.50 29.22
CA THR A 50 4.81 -21.10 30.64
C THR A 50 6.17 -20.47 30.92
N SER A 51 6.18 -19.38 31.71
CA SER A 51 7.40 -18.67 32.12
C SER A 51 8.25 -18.09 30.98
N ALA A 52 7.70 -17.97 29.77
CA ALA A 52 8.42 -17.41 28.62
C ALA A 52 8.72 -15.91 28.72
N MET A 53 8.23 -15.22 29.76
CA MET A 53 8.64 -13.85 30.10
C MET A 53 9.97 -13.79 30.89
N GLU A 54 10.36 -14.89 31.54
CA GLU A 54 11.50 -14.91 32.47
C GLU A 54 12.85 -14.83 31.74
N VAL A 55 13.82 -14.18 32.36
CA VAL A 55 15.19 -14.06 31.81
C VAL A 55 15.87 -15.42 31.68
N SER A 56 15.64 -16.31 32.64
CA SER A 56 16.24 -17.65 32.70
C SER A 56 15.60 -18.68 31.77
N PHE A 57 14.51 -18.33 31.08
CA PHE A 57 13.84 -19.26 30.16
C PHE A 57 14.74 -19.57 28.95
N ASP A 58 14.91 -20.86 28.66
CA ASP A 58 15.71 -21.35 27.53
C ASP A 58 14.90 -21.32 26.22
N ASP A 59 15.21 -20.35 25.36
CA ASP A 59 14.63 -20.19 24.02
C ASP A 59 15.53 -20.75 22.90
N SER A 60 16.57 -21.53 23.22
CA SER A 60 17.52 -22.06 22.24
C SER A 60 16.87 -22.95 21.17
N LYS A 61 15.72 -23.57 21.49
CA LYS A 61 14.93 -24.43 20.57
C LYS A 61 13.86 -23.67 19.78
N TRP A 62 13.68 -22.37 20.03
CA TRP A 62 12.70 -21.56 19.32
C TRP A 62 13.20 -21.19 17.93
N ALA A 63 12.26 -20.96 17.01
CA ALA A 63 12.59 -20.62 15.63
C ALA A 63 13.22 -19.22 15.55
N ASP A 64 14.28 -19.08 14.77
CA ASP A 64 14.86 -17.76 14.44
C ASP A 64 14.01 -17.08 13.37
N VAL A 65 13.50 -15.89 13.68
CA VAL A 65 12.70 -15.06 12.80
C VAL A 65 13.15 -13.60 12.88
N SER A 66 12.69 -12.77 11.95
CA SER A 66 12.87 -11.33 11.98
C SER A 66 11.57 -10.66 11.61
N ALA A 67 11.24 -9.54 12.27
CA ALA A 67 10.09 -8.73 11.88
C ALA A 67 10.37 -8.04 10.52
N PRO A 68 9.33 -7.68 9.74
CA PRO A 68 7.95 -8.10 9.92
C PRO A 68 7.79 -9.64 9.79
N HIS A 69 7.11 -10.26 10.76
CA HIS A 69 6.88 -11.71 10.82
C HIS A 69 5.41 -12.03 11.14
N THR A 70 4.83 -12.91 10.33
CA THR A 70 3.58 -13.58 10.65
C THR A 70 3.74 -15.08 10.52
N PHE A 71 3.22 -15.82 11.51
CA PHE A 71 3.19 -17.29 11.48
C PHE A 71 2.05 -17.85 10.62
N ASN A 72 1.20 -16.97 10.07
CA ASN A 72 0.13 -17.32 9.16
C ASN A 72 0.57 -17.30 7.69
N ASP A 73 1.83 -16.95 7.41
CA ASP A 73 2.40 -17.05 6.06
C ASP A 73 2.41 -18.52 5.54
N VAL A 74 2.44 -19.49 6.45
CA VAL A 74 2.46 -20.94 6.14
C VAL A 74 1.11 -21.63 6.07
N ASP A 75 0.04 -21.04 6.63
CA ASP A 75 -1.26 -21.68 6.75
C ASP A 75 -2.45 -20.92 6.14
N SER A 76 -2.22 -19.72 5.60
CA SER A 76 -3.17 -18.97 4.78
C SER A 76 -3.18 -19.42 3.31
N TYR A 77 -4.22 -19.03 2.54
CA TYR A 77 -4.43 -19.46 1.14
C TYR A 77 -4.43 -20.99 0.94
N THR A 78 -4.61 -21.77 2.01
CA THR A 78 -4.59 -23.23 1.92
C THR A 78 -5.96 -23.78 1.52
N ALA A 79 -7.05 -23.04 1.72
CA ALA A 79 -8.43 -23.46 1.48
C ALA A 79 -9.18 -22.55 0.50
N ILE A 80 -10.20 -23.12 -0.15
CA ILE A 80 -11.23 -22.33 -0.83
C ILE A 80 -11.87 -21.38 0.19
N ILE A 81 -12.06 -20.11 -0.20
CA ILE A 81 -12.64 -19.10 0.67
C ILE A 81 -14.11 -19.38 0.98
N SER A 82 -14.59 -18.71 2.01
CA SER A 82 -16.01 -18.60 2.30
C SER A 82 -16.59 -17.30 1.79
N HIS A 83 -17.81 -17.37 1.23
CA HIS A 83 -18.64 -16.17 1.15
C HIS A 83 -18.81 -15.53 2.53
N SER A 84 -18.51 -14.23 2.63
CA SER A 84 -18.57 -13.42 3.87
C SER A 84 -17.75 -13.95 5.06
N GLY A 85 -16.85 -14.91 4.85
CA GLY A 85 -16.13 -15.61 5.92
C GLY A 85 -14.62 -15.66 5.78
N GLY A 86 -14.05 -15.23 4.65
CA GLY A 86 -12.60 -15.25 4.39
C GLY A 86 -11.99 -16.64 4.49
N ASP A 87 -10.69 -16.71 4.79
CA ASP A 87 -10.00 -17.97 5.07
C ASP A 87 -10.47 -18.61 6.38
N ARG A 88 -10.75 -19.92 6.30
CA ARG A 88 -11.26 -20.73 7.40
C ARG A 88 -10.19 -21.58 8.09
N ARG A 89 -8.96 -21.65 7.55
CA ARG A 89 -7.93 -22.59 8.03
C ARG A 89 -6.69 -21.95 8.65
N ALA A 90 -6.48 -20.65 8.47
CA ALA A 90 -5.42 -19.94 9.18
C ALA A 90 -5.52 -20.15 10.70
N TRP A 91 -4.40 -20.54 11.31
CA TRP A 91 -4.35 -20.80 12.75
C TRP A 91 -4.48 -19.50 13.54
N THR A 92 -5.20 -19.55 14.66
CA THR A 92 -5.28 -18.45 15.63
C THR A 92 -5.00 -18.94 17.04
N GLY A 93 -4.40 -18.08 17.86
CA GLY A 93 -4.18 -18.34 19.27
C GLY A 93 -3.02 -17.52 19.81
N VAL A 94 -2.43 -18.04 20.88
CA VAL A 94 -1.33 -17.39 21.59
C VAL A 94 0.01 -17.86 21.06
N VAL A 95 0.92 -16.91 20.83
CA VAL A 95 2.32 -17.14 20.48
C VAL A 95 3.25 -16.28 21.33
N TRP A 96 4.54 -16.62 21.31
CA TRP A 96 5.57 -15.84 21.99
C TRP A 96 6.72 -15.47 21.06
N TYR A 97 7.25 -14.28 21.30
CA TYR A 97 8.48 -13.77 20.71
C TYR A 97 9.45 -13.37 21.83
N ARG A 98 10.75 -13.62 21.63
CA ARG A 98 11.82 -13.20 22.53
C ARG A 98 12.97 -12.59 21.74
N LYS A 99 13.58 -11.52 22.23
CA LYS A 99 14.76 -10.93 21.61
C LYS A 99 15.77 -10.52 22.66
N HIS A 100 16.99 -11.00 22.45
CA HIS A 100 18.18 -10.61 23.20
C HIS A 100 18.86 -9.45 22.49
N PHE A 101 19.27 -8.43 23.24
CA PHE A 101 19.90 -7.24 22.66
C PHE A 101 20.80 -6.52 23.67
N LYS A 102 21.73 -5.72 23.13
CA LYS A 102 22.60 -4.84 23.93
C LYS A 102 22.39 -3.40 23.53
N LEU A 103 22.51 -2.51 24.50
CA LEU A 103 22.43 -1.07 24.29
C LEU A 103 23.83 -0.47 24.45
N PRO A 104 24.21 0.52 23.63
CA PRO A 104 25.51 1.17 23.76
C PRO A 104 25.62 1.85 25.13
N ALA A 105 26.81 1.76 25.76
CA ALA A 105 27.07 2.38 27.06
C ALA A 105 26.82 3.91 27.05
N SER A 106 27.02 4.56 25.89
CA SER A 106 26.76 5.99 25.70
C SER A 106 25.29 6.41 25.83
N ALA A 107 24.36 5.45 25.83
CA ALA A 107 22.93 5.73 25.96
C ALA A 107 22.40 5.69 27.40
N LYS A 108 23.25 5.31 28.37
CA LYS A 108 22.86 5.05 29.76
C LYS A 108 22.12 6.21 30.44
N ASP A 109 22.52 7.44 30.14
CA ASP A 109 21.96 8.63 30.77
C ASP A 109 20.75 9.21 30.02
N GLY A 110 20.34 8.58 28.92
CA GLY A 110 19.24 9.01 28.06
C GLY A 110 17.93 8.24 28.27
N LYS A 111 17.12 8.25 27.22
CA LYS A 111 15.84 7.54 27.10
C LYS A 111 15.94 6.44 26.05
N VAL A 112 15.21 5.36 26.27
CA VAL A 112 15.10 4.22 25.36
C VAL A 112 13.63 3.92 25.13
N PHE A 113 13.19 4.04 23.89
CA PHE A 113 11.84 3.73 23.47
C PHE A 113 11.82 2.59 22.45
N LEU A 114 10.79 1.78 22.48
CA LEU A 114 10.45 0.85 21.40
C LEU A 114 9.17 1.34 20.72
N GLU A 115 9.18 1.37 19.40
CA GLU A 115 8.01 1.58 18.56
C GLU A 115 7.70 0.29 17.82
N PHE A 116 6.45 -0.18 17.89
CA PHE A 116 5.95 -1.25 17.04
C PHE A 116 4.97 -0.61 16.06
N GLU A 117 5.29 -0.62 14.76
CA GLU A 117 4.39 -0.10 13.73
C GLU A 117 3.10 -0.93 13.64
N GLY A 118 3.15 -2.18 14.10
CA GLY A 118 1.99 -3.05 14.23
C GLY A 118 2.32 -4.41 14.81
N LEU A 119 1.32 -4.97 15.47
CA LEU A 119 1.24 -6.38 15.83
C LEU A 119 -0.22 -6.80 15.74
N LYS A 120 -0.47 -8.09 15.55
CA LYS A 120 -1.83 -8.59 15.38
C LYS A 120 -2.11 -9.82 16.26
N GLN A 121 -3.19 -9.84 17.06
CA GLN A 121 -4.09 -8.74 17.40
C GLN A 121 -3.60 -7.98 18.65
N ALA A 122 -3.35 -8.70 19.74
CA ALA A 122 -3.08 -8.11 21.05
C ALA A 122 -1.76 -8.60 21.64
N GLY A 123 -0.98 -7.69 22.24
CA GLY A 123 0.38 -7.89 22.71
C GLY A 123 0.53 -7.58 24.21
N ARG A 124 1.36 -8.37 24.91
CA ARG A 124 1.84 -8.07 26.26
C ARG A 124 3.36 -8.11 26.25
N PHE A 125 3.99 -7.17 26.97
CA PHE A 125 5.42 -6.91 26.84
C PHE A 125 6.12 -7.02 28.19
N TRP A 126 7.28 -7.66 28.18
CA TRP A 126 8.19 -7.72 29.33
C TRP A 126 9.60 -7.38 28.90
N VAL A 127 10.31 -6.62 29.72
CA VAL A 127 11.75 -6.38 29.57
C VAL A 127 12.45 -6.86 30.83
N ASN A 128 13.44 -7.73 30.67
CA ASN A 128 14.19 -8.34 31.76
C ASN A 128 13.28 -8.93 32.85
N GLY A 129 12.24 -9.67 32.42
CA GLY A 129 11.23 -10.31 33.29
C GLY A 129 10.15 -9.36 33.86
N LYS A 130 10.30 -8.04 33.71
CA LYS A 130 9.35 -7.06 34.25
C LYS A 130 8.31 -6.69 33.20
N PHE A 131 7.02 -6.75 33.56
CA PHE A 131 5.94 -6.32 32.69
C PHE A 131 6.00 -4.81 32.46
N ILE A 132 5.89 -4.37 31.21
CA ILE A 132 6.03 -2.95 30.84
C ILE A 132 4.80 -2.36 30.14
N GLY A 133 3.86 -3.20 29.69
CA GLY A 133 2.65 -2.71 29.04
C GLY A 133 1.94 -3.76 28.19
N LYS A 134 0.82 -3.35 27.60
CA LYS A 134 0.01 -4.14 26.68
C LYS A 134 -0.53 -3.28 25.55
N TYR A 135 -1.08 -3.91 24.52
CA TYR A 135 -1.74 -3.28 23.39
C TYR A 135 -2.75 -4.26 22.79
N GLU A 136 -3.92 -3.79 22.36
CA GLU A 136 -5.04 -4.70 22.08
C GLU A 136 -5.79 -4.42 20.76
N ASN A 137 -5.60 -3.25 20.14
CA ASN A 137 -6.44 -2.79 19.04
C ASN A 137 -6.04 -3.38 17.66
N GLY A 138 -4.79 -3.82 17.49
CA GLY A 138 -4.29 -4.52 16.30
C GLY A 138 -4.33 -3.73 14.99
N VAL A 139 -4.40 -2.40 15.06
CA VAL A 139 -4.52 -1.48 13.92
C VAL A 139 -3.39 -0.45 13.92
N THR A 140 -3.20 0.28 15.03
CA THR A 140 -2.32 1.45 15.10
C THR A 140 -0.94 1.12 15.67
N PRO A 141 0.09 1.94 15.41
CA PRO A 141 1.37 1.82 16.07
C PRO A 141 1.27 2.02 17.59
N LEU A 142 2.22 1.44 18.34
CA LEU A 142 2.36 1.63 19.79
C LEU A 142 3.79 1.96 20.19
N GLY A 143 3.95 2.62 21.34
CA GLY A 143 5.26 2.94 21.91
C GLY A 143 5.44 2.43 23.33
N LEU A 144 6.66 2.08 23.71
CA LEU A 144 6.99 1.66 25.08
C LEU A 144 8.22 2.40 25.57
N ASP A 145 8.14 3.03 26.75
CA ASP A 145 9.31 3.55 27.44
C ASP A 145 9.97 2.41 28.22
N VAL A 146 11.08 1.90 27.69
CA VAL A 146 11.80 0.77 28.28
C VAL A 146 12.97 1.22 29.16
N THR A 147 13.19 2.53 29.27
CA THR A 147 14.33 3.13 30.00
C THR A 147 14.55 2.55 31.40
N PRO A 148 13.53 2.41 32.28
CA PRO A 148 13.76 1.93 33.64
C PRO A 148 13.96 0.41 33.76
N PHE A 149 13.87 -0.31 32.64
CA PHE A 149 13.90 -1.78 32.60
C PHE A 149 15.14 -2.35 31.93
N VAL A 150 15.92 -1.53 31.22
CA VAL A 150 17.07 -1.96 30.43
C VAL A 150 18.43 -1.76 31.12
N ASN A 151 19.38 -2.59 30.73
CA ASN A 151 20.79 -2.54 31.05
C ASN A 151 21.57 -1.94 29.87
N PHE A 152 22.79 -1.44 30.11
CA PHE A 152 23.64 -0.79 29.11
C PHE A 152 25.04 -1.39 29.08
N GLY A 153 25.76 -1.17 27.97
CA GLY A 153 27.12 -1.69 27.76
C GLY A 153 27.11 -3.17 27.41
N ASP A 154 27.97 -3.96 28.06
CA ASP A 154 28.11 -5.38 27.76
C ASP A 154 26.99 -6.26 28.33
N ALA A 155 26.17 -5.70 29.22
CA ALA A 155 25.04 -6.40 29.83
C ALA A 155 23.94 -6.67 28.79
N GLU A 156 23.44 -7.89 28.78
CA GLU A 156 22.35 -8.32 27.91
C GLU A 156 21.00 -7.84 28.45
N ASN A 157 20.10 -7.55 27.51
CA ASN A 157 18.69 -7.32 27.76
C ASN A 157 17.87 -8.37 27.01
N LEU A 158 16.73 -8.70 27.59
CA LEU A 158 15.72 -9.53 26.97
C LEU A 158 14.41 -8.76 26.92
N ILE A 159 13.78 -8.72 25.74
CA ILE A 159 12.35 -8.44 25.61
C ILE A 159 11.60 -9.73 25.28
N ALA A 160 10.46 -9.95 25.94
CA ALA A 160 9.51 -11.00 25.63
C ALA A 160 8.16 -10.38 25.25
N VAL A 161 7.53 -10.91 24.21
CA VAL A 161 6.23 -10.45 23.71
C VAL A 161 5.29 -11.64 23.56
N LYS A 162 4.17 -11.61 24.29
CA LYS A 162 3.07 -12.55 24.13
C LYS A 162 2.06 -11.94 23.18
N VAL A 163 1.73 -12.62 22.09
CA VAL A 163 0.77 -12.15 21.08
C VAL A 163 -0.42 -13.10 21.00
N ASP A 164 -1.63 -12.56 20.94
CA ASP A 164 -2.88 -13.30 20.76
C ASP A 164 -3.62 -12.76 19.52
N ASN A 165 -3.89 -13.64 18.54
CA ASN A 165 -4.70 -13.32 17.36
C ASN A 165 -6.00 -14.13 17.30
N SER A 166 -6.53 -14.58 18.43
CA SER A 166 -7.83 -15.24 18.50
C SER A 166 -8.93 -14.36 17.88
N ASN A 167 -9.80 -14.94 17.06
CA ASN A 167 -10.84 -14.18 16.34
C ASN A 167 -11.93 -13.63 17.28
N ASP A 168 -12.06 -14.19 18.47
CA ASP A 168 -13.00 -13.84 19.55
C ASP A 168 -12.30 -13.09 20.70
N TYR A 169 -11.13 -12.53 20.44
CA TYR A 169 -10.40 -11.71 21.41
C TYR A 169 -11.28 -10.56 21.92
N LYS A 170 -11.23 -10.34 23.23
CA LYS A 170 -11.92 -9.26 23.92
C LYS A 170 -10.90 -8.38 24.61
N GLU A 171 -11.10 -7.08 24.53
CA GLU A 171 -10.33 -6.13 25.32
C GLU A 171 -10.39 -6.53 26.80
N GLU A 172 -9.24 -6.75 27.41
CA GLU A 172 -9.15 -7.33 28.76
C GLU A 172 -9.87 -6.46 29.80
N ALA A 173 -9.81 -5.13 29.64
CA ALA A 173 -10.36 -4.18 30.61
C ALA A 173 -11.89 -4.13 30.60
N SER A 174 -12.51 -4.32 29.43
CA SER A 174 -13.96 -4.13 29.24
C SER A 174 -14.71 -5.42 28.95
N GLY A 175 -14.02 -6.48 28.52
CA GLY A 175 -14.63 -7.72 28.02
C GLY A 175 -15.35 -7.54 26.67
N VAL A 176 -15.08 -6.45 25.94
CA VAL A 176 -15.74 -6.12 24.67
C VAL A 176 -14.83 -6.43 23.49
N GLU A 177 -15.39 -7.07 22.45
CA GLU A 177 -14.68 -7.35 21.20
C GLU A 177 -14.47 -6.09 20.37
N PHE A 178 -13.35 -6.02 19.65
CA PHE A 178 -13.13 -4.97 18.65
C PHE A 178 -13.93 -5.27 17.38
N GLN A 179 -14.78 -4.34 16.94
CA GLN A 179 -15.72 -4.61 15.86
C GLN A 179 -15.07 -4.91 14.49
N TRP A 180 -13.86 -4.41 14.25
CA TRP A 180 -13.10 -4.68 13.03
C TRP A 180 -12.39 -6.04 13.03
N MET A 181 -12.36 -6.76 14.15
CA MET A 181 -11.74 -8.09 14.17
C MET A 181 -12.52 -9.08 13.32
N GLY A 182 -11.77 -9.92 12.59
CA GLY A 182 -12.31 -11.12 11.97
C GLY A 182 -11.79 -11.38 10.57
N ARG A 183 -11.61 -12.67 10.30
CA ARG A 183 -11.13 -13.26 9.03
C ARG A 183 -11.78 -12.77 7.74
N ALA A 184 -13.02 -12.28 7.78
CA ALA A 184 -13.74 -11.88 6.57
C ALA A 184 -13.24 -10.56 5.98
N PHE A 185 -13.21 -9.49 6.78
CA PHE A 185 -12.86 -8.15 6.30
C PHE A 185 -11.41 -7.80 6.60
N ASN A 186 -10.89 -8.25 7.74
CA ASN A 186 -9.53 -7.96 8.18
C ASN A 186 -8.85 -9.28 8.56
N PRO A 187 -8.39 -10.08 7.57
CA PRO A 187 -7.70 -11.34 7.81
C PRO A 187 -6.65 -11.21 8.91
N ASN A 188 -6.70 -12.11 9.89
CA ASN A 188 -6.03 -11.94 11.17
C ASN A 188 -4.62 -12.55 11.16
N TYR A 189 -3.76 -12.06 10.27
CA TYR A 189 -2.36 -12.50 10.16
C TYR A 189 -1.58 -12.12 11.42
N GLY A 190 -1.51 -13.04 12.38
CA GLY A 190 -0.98 -12.79 13.70
C GLY A 190 0.52 -12.61 13.72
N GLY A 191 1.02 -11.95 14.77
CA GLY A 191 2.46 -11.79 15.02
C GLY A 191 2.94 -10.34 15.07
N LEU A 192 4.26 -10.17 15.09
CA LEU A 192 4.97 -8.90 14.94
C LEU A 192 5.05 -8.55 13.46
N ASN A 193 3.90 -8.23 12.87
CA ASN A 193 3.67 -8.26 11.42
C ASN A 193 4.02 -6.96 10.67
N ARG A 194 4.64 -5.99 11.35
CA ARG A 194 5.19 -4.75 10.78
C ARG A 194 6.55 -4.43 11.42
N ASP A 195 7.18 -3.33 10.99
CA ASP A 195 8.47 -2.91 11.51
C ASP A 195 8.43 -2.56 13.00
N ILE A 196 9.59 -2.74 13.63
CA ILE A 196 9.86 -2.39 15.03
C ILE A 196 11.10 -1.53 15.06
N TRP A 197 11.02 -0.41 15.77
CA TRP A 197 12.10 0.56 15.89
C TRP A 197 12.53 0.72 17.34
N LEU A 198 13.84 0.89 17.54
CA LEU A 198 14.42 1.29 18.83
C LEU A 198 14.91 2.72 18.72
N HIS A 199 14.43 3.59 19.61
CA HIS A 199 14.81 4.99 19.65
C HIS A 199 15.58 5.31 20.93
N LEU A 200 16.77 5.88 20.77
CA LEU A 200 17.54 6.50 21.83
C LEU A 200 17.32 8.01 21.79
N ALA A 201 17.22 8.66 22.94
CA ALA A 201 17.13 10.12 23.02
C ALA A 201 17.87 10.65 24.26
N GLY A 202 18.13 11.96 24.29
CA GLY A 202 18.55 12.65 25.51
C GLY A 202 17.40 12.77 26.53
N ARG A 203 17.62 13.55 27.60
CA ARG A 203 16.61 13.82 28.62
C ARG A 203 15.74 15.05 28.37
N VAL A 204 16.16 15.91 27.46
CA VAL A 204 15.29 16.94 26.86
C VAL A 204 15.07 16.50 25.43
N TYR A 205 13.84 16.13 25.08
CA TYR A 205 13.57 15.44 23.82
C TYR A 205 12.20 15.79 23.25
N GLN A 206 12.11 15.73 21.92
CA GLN A 206 10.86 15.73 21.18
C GLN A 206 10.23 14.33 21.31
N THR A 207 8.97 14.27 21.68
CA THR A 207 8.27 13.00 21.90
C THR A 207 8.00 12.26 20.58
N LEU A 208 7.72 10.96 20.65
CA LEU A 208 7.28 10.15 19.50
C LEU A 208 5.76 10.32 19.30
N PRO A 209 5.22 10.22 18.08
CA PRO A 209 3.79 10.36 17.81
C PRO A 209 3.02 9.06 18.11
N LEU A 210 3.18 8.51 19.32
CA LEU A 210 2.67 7.20 19.71
C LEU A 210 1.62 7.37 20.82
N GLN A 211 0.36 7.43 20.40
CA GLN A 211 -0.76 7.59 21.31
C GLN A 211 -0.94 6.37 22.23
N GLU A 212 -0.79 5.18 21.68
CA GLU A 212 -0.91 3.92 22.43
C GLU A 212 0.30 3.77 23.37
N ASN A 213 0.00 3.60 24.67
CA ASN A 213 0.93 3.55 25.81
C ASN A 213 1.70 4.86 26.12
N LEU A 214 2.40 5.49 25.17
CA LEU A 214 3.17 6.70 25.49
C LEU A 214 2.30 7.94 25.70
N GLN A 215 1.10 7.98 25.10
CA GLN A 215 0.18 9.11 25.15
C GLN A 215 0.81 10.43 24.68
N THR A 216 1.68 10.35 23.68
CA THR A 216 2.40 11.49 23.12
C THR A 216 1.99 11.76 21.68
N THR A 217 2.09 13.03 21.27
CA THR A 217 1.62 13.52 19.96
C THR A 217 2.77 13.82 19.00
N GLY A 218 4.00 13.91 19.50
CA GLY A 218 5.20 14.12 18.68
C GLY A 218 5.22 15.43 17.92
N ILE A 219 5.64 15.37 16.66
CA ILE A 219 5.86 16.52 15.78
C ILE A 219 4.69 16.65 14.80
N TYR A 220 4.20 17.87 14.59
CA TYR A 220 3.21 18.22 13.58
C TYR A 220 3.75 19.34 12.68
N ILE A 221 3.84 19.07 11.39
CA ILE A 221 4.35 19.99 10.37
C ILE A 221 3.28 20.21 9.32
N TYR A 222 2.98 21.46 9.00
CA TYR A 222 2.00 21.81 7.99
C TYR A 222 2.35 23.11 7.26
N GLY A 223 1.88 23.21 6.01
CA GLY A 223 2.02 24.42 5.21
C GLY A 223 0.85 25.39 5.41
N SER A 224 1.11 26.69 5.32
CA SER A 224 0.09 27.74 5.25
C SER A 224 0.50 28.83 4.25
N ASN A 225 -0.38 29.82 4.02
CA ASN A 225 -0.10 30.98 3.16
C ASN A 225 0.46 30.60 1.77
N PHE A 226 -0.12 29.56 1.16
CA PHE A 226 0.32 29.05 -0.14
C PHE A 226 0.14 30.09 -1.25
N SER A 227 1.21 30.32 -2.00
CA SER A 227 1.18 30.99 -3.30
C SER A 227 1.74 30.04 -4.35
N ILE A 228 0.84 29.38 -5.09
CA ILE A 228 1.21 28.35 -6.06
C ILE A 228 2.02 28.94 -7.22
N SER A 229 1.60 30.09 -7.74
CA SER A 229 2.28 30.80 -8.83
C SER A 229 3.68 31.29 -8.46
N ASN A 230 3.87 31.76 -7.23
CA ASN A 230 5.17 32.25 -6.75
C ASN A 230 6.04 31.13 -6.14
N GLN A 231 5.53 29.90 -6.06
CA GLN A 231 6.21 28.77 -5.44
C GLN A 231 6.67 29.08 -4.01
N THR A 232 5.76 29.60 -3.18
CA THR A 232 6.04 29.87 -1.76
C THR A 232 4.92 29.37 -0.85
N CYS A 233 5.29 29.00 0.37
CA CYS A 233 4.36 28.81 1.49
C CYS A 233 5.11 29.07 2.81
N ASP A 234 4.38 29.22 3.90
CA ASP A 234 4.98 29.16 5.24
C ASP A 234 4.96 27.72 5.72
N VAL A 235 6.04 27.29 6.36
CA VAL A 235 6.17 26.00 7.03
C VAL A 235 5.99 26.27 8.52
N ASN A 236 5.02 25.60 9.13
CA ASN A 236 4.73 25.68 10.55
C ASN A 236 5.12 24.35 11.20
N LEU A 237 5.72 24.46 12.36
CA LEU A 237 6.18 23.35 13.17
C LEU A 237 5.59 23.47 14.56
N GLU A 238 4.93 22.41 15.03
CA GLU A 238 4.56 22.20 16.42
C GLU A 238 5.25 20.92 16.91
N SER A 239 6.01 20.99 18.00
CA SER A 239 6.71 19.83 18.56
C SER A 239 6.38 19.67 20.03
N GLN A 240 5.85 18.51 20.42
CA GLN A 240 5.67 18.17 21.82
C GLN A 240 7.03 17.79 22.41
N VAL A 241 7.53 18.64 23.31
CA VAL A 241 8.84 18.51 23.96
C VAL A 241 8.64 18.16 25.41
N ARG A 242 9.47 17.24 25.92
CA ARG A 242 9.49 16.85 27.33
C ARG A 242 10.87 17.08 27.92
N ASN A 243 10.90 17.66 29.13
CA ASN A 243 12.11 17.78 29.93
C ASN A 243 12.10 16.75 31.07
N GLU A 244 13.06 15.84 31.09
CA GLU A 244 13.33 14.87 32.15
C GLU A 244 14.79 14.94 32.62
N SER A 245 15.42 16.11 32.48
CA SER A 245 16.84 16.32 32.80
C SER A 245 17.13 16.32 34.31
N GLY A 246 16.14 16.58 35.15
CA GLY A 246 16.31 16.80 36.59
C GLY A 246 16.27 18.28 36.98
N ASP A 247 16.50 19.20 36.03
CA ASP A 247 16.54 20.65 36.25
C ASP A 247 15.58 21.40 35.32
N GLN A 248 15.37 22.69 35.58
CA GLN A 248 14.76 23.60 34.61
C GLN A 248 15.75 23.83 33.45
N GLN A 249 15.23 23.81 32.22
CA GLN A 249 16.03 24.00 31.01
C GLN A 249 15.41 25.11 30.16
N SER A 250 16.24 26.02 29.65
CA SER A 250 15.82 27.00 28.64
C SER A 250 16.02 26.38 27.25
N ILE A 251 14.92 26.11 26.56
CA ILE A 251 14.90 25.29 25.35
C ILE A 251 14.50 26.15 24.15
N THR A 252 15.19 25.99 23.03
CA THR A 252 14.80 26.55 21.72
C THR A 252 14.52 25.42 20.74
N LEU A 253 13.47 25.56 19.93
CA LEU A 253 13.15 24.67 18.81
C LEU A 253 13.54 25.34 17.48
N ALA A 254 14.37 24.68 16.69
CA ALA A 254 14.73 25.11 15.35
C ALA A 254 14.32 24.09 14.28
N ALA A 255 14.14 24.55 13.05
CA ALA A 255 13.85 23.72 11.88
C ALA A 255 14.82 24.01 10.74
N THR A 256 15.23 22.95 10.04
CA THR A 256 15.91 23.04 8.74
C THR A 256 15.15 22.19 7.72
N VAL A 257 14.59 22.83 6.69
CA VAL A 257 13.83 22.17 5.62
C VAL A 257 14.78 21.86 4.48
N VAL A 258 14.85 20.59 4.06
CA VAL A 258 15.80 20.08 3.08
C VAL A 258 15.05 19.35 1.96
N ASP A 259 15.33 19.69 0.70
CA ASP A 259 14.72 19.00 -0.44
C ASP A 259 15.36 17.63 -0.71
N ALA A 260 14.79 16.88 -1.66
CA ALA A 260 15.28 15.55 -2.06
C ALA A 260 16.73 15.54 -2.59
N ASP A 261 17.25 16.68 -3.07
CA ASP A 261 18.63 16.81 -3.55
C ASP A 261 19.62 17.03 -2.39
N GLY A 262 19.12 17.25 -1.17
CA GLY A 262 19.89 17.56 0.03
C GLY A 262 20.15 19.06 0.21
N LYS A 263 19.46 19.94 -0.53
CA LYS A 263 19.62 21.39 -0.44
C LYS A 263 18.74 21.94 0.67
N VAL A 264 19.29 22.83 1.50
CA VAL A 264 18.52 23.58 2.48
C VAL A 264 17.64 24.63 1.78
N CYS A 265 16.34 24.56 2.03
CA CYS A 265 15.32 25.44 1.43
C CYS A 265 14.76 26.48 2.42
N ALA A 266 14.79 26.19 3.72
CA ALA A 266 14.38 27.12 4.77
C ALA A 266 15.07 26.79 6.11
N LYS A 267 15.26 27.82 6.95
CA LYS A 267 15.67 27.70 8.35
C LYS A 267 14.90 28.72 9.20
N PHE A 268 14.48 28.33 10.39
CA PHE A 268 13.76 29.18 11.34
C PHE A 268 13.81 28.55 12.74
N GLU A 269 13.52 29.35 13.77
CA GLU A 269 13.53 28.91 15.17
C GLU A 269 12.45 29.62 15.99
N SER A 270 12.12 29.04 17.14
CA SER A 270 11.23 29.62 18.16
C SER A 270 12.01 30.59 19.06
N GLU A 271 11.29 31.36 19.87
CA GLU A 271 11.88 31.92 21.08
C GLU A 271 12.24 30.80 22.06
N ALA A 272 13.14 31.10 23.01
CA ALA A 272 13.44 30.17 24.10
C ALA A 272 12.27 30.09 25.07
N LEU A 273 11.96 28.89 25.56
CA LEU A 273 10.97 28.66 26.60
C LEU A 273 11.60 27.82 27.72
N ASP A 274 11.38 28.27 28.95
CA ASP A 274 11.82 27.55 30.13
C ASP A 274 10.82 26.43 30.46
N LEU A 275 11.34 25.22 30.62
CA LEU A 275 10.55 24.04 30.95
C LEU A 275 11.14 23.38 32.19
N VAL A 276 10.38 23.21 33.27
CA VAL A 276 10.90 22.51 34.46
C VAL A 276 10.91 20.99 34.24
N SER A 277 11.77 20.29 34.98
CA SER A 277 11.84 18.82 34.89
C SER A 277 10.48 18.17 35.19
N GLY A 278 10.09 17.20 34.37
CA GLY A 278 8.81 16.52 34.37
C GLY A 278 7.75 17.12 33.43
N GLN A 279 7.90 18.39 33.03
CA GLN A 279 6.91 19.05 32.17
C GLN A 279 7.00 18.62 30.71
N THR A 280 5.86 18.71 30.03
CA THR A 280 5.70 18.49 28.59
C THR A 280 4.93 19.68 28.01
N GLU A 281 5.45 20.29 26.95
CA GLU A 281 4.84 21.46 26.32
C GLU A 281 4.95 21.41 24.79
N ILE A 282 4.11 22.18 24.10
CA ILE A 282 4.14 22.32 22.64
C ILE A 282 4.95 23.55 22.25
N PHE A 283 6.10 23.31 21.64
CA PHE A 283 6.94 24.36 21.06
C PHE A 283 6.50 24.64 19.63
N LYS A 284 6.51 25.93 19.24
CA LYS A 284 6.07 26.37 17.92
C LYS A 284 7.13 27.20 17.22
N ALA A 285 7.34 26.95 15.94
CA ALA A 285 8.22 27.74 15.09
C ALA A 285 7.63 27.82 13.68
N SER A 286 7.87 28.90 12.96
CA SER A 286 7.44 29.03 11.56
C SER A 286 8.45 29.78 10.71
N GLY A 287 8.47 29.48 9.41
CA GLY A 287 9.35 30.17 8.47
C GLY A 287 8.94 29.96 7.02
N LYS A 288 9.38 30.87 6.17
CA LYS A 288 8.99 30.90 4.75
C LYS A 288 9.82 29.90 3.92
N LEU A 289 9.13 29.06 3.15
CA LEU A 289 9.71 28.22 2.10
C LEU A 289 9.61 28.95 0.76
N THR A 290 10.76 29.14 0.10
CA THR A 290 10.85 29.78 -1.22
C THR A 290 11.33 28.78 -2.26
N GLY A 291 10.84 28.91 -3.51
CA GLY A 291 11.08 27.89 -4.53
C GLY A 291 10.49 26.52 -4.16
N ALA A 292 9.33 26.54 -3.49
CA ALA A 292 8.64 25.35 -3.03
C ALA A 292 8.27 24.45 -4.22
N LYS A 293 8.70 23.20 -4.16
CA LYS A 293 8.25 22.12 -5.02
C LYS A 293 7.09 21.45 -4.30
N PHE A 294 5.85 21.82 -4.63
CA PHE A 294 4.68 21.29 -3.95
C PHE A 294 4.46 19.81 -4.26
N TRP A 295 3.91 19.09 -3.29
CA TRP A 295 3.45 17.72 -3.45
C TRP A 295 2.11 17.69 -4.21
N SER A 296 1.96 16.75 -5.14
CA SER A 296 0.69 16.40 -5.78
C SER A 296 0.74 14.97 -6.30
N ASP A 297 -0.36 14.50 -6.89
CA ASP A 297 -0.47 13.20 -7.55
C ASP A 297 0.42 13.04 -8.80
N VAL A 298 0.83 14.15 -9.41
CA VAL A 298 1.74 14.17 -10.56
C VAL A 298 3.18 14.53 -10.18
N SER A 299 3.36 15.25 -9.07
CA SER A 299 4.65 15.76 -8.60
C SER A 299 4.79 15.50 -7.10
N PRO A 300 5.08 14.26 -6.66
CA PRO A 300 5.12 13.90 -5.24
C PRO A 300 6.41 14.36 -4.54
N ASN A 301 6.66 15.67 -4.56
CA ASN A 301 7.84 16.26 -3.95
C ASN A 301 7.78 16.14 -2.43
N LEU A 302 8.83 15.55 -1.84
CA LEU A 302 8.99 15.41 -0.41
C LEU A 302 10.22 16.18 0.08
N TYR A 303 10.15 16.60 1.33
CA TYR A 303 11.18 17.29 2.08
C TYR A 303 11.53 16.48 3.32
N ASP A 304 12.81 16.52 3.70
CA ASP A 304 13.24 16.16 5.04
C ASP A 304 13.25 17.43 5.91
N VAL A 305 12.39 17.48 6.92
CA VAL A 305 12.36 18.56 7.91
C VAL A 305 13.09 18.07 9.15
N TYR A 306 14.27 18.65 9.41
CA TYR A 306 15.05 18.38 10.61
C TYR A 306 14.66 19.37 11.70
N THR A 307 14.16 18.87 12.83
CA THR A 307 13.79 19.68 13.98
C THR A 307 14.81 19.48 15.09
N THR A 308 15.38 20.58 15.59
CA THR A 308 16.51 20.57 16.53
C THR A 308 16.11 21.27 17.82
N LEU A 309 16.35 20.62 18.96
CA LEU A 309 16.28 21.27 20.27
C LEU A 309 17.66 21.70 20.71
N THR A 310 17.76 22.92 21.22
CA THR A 310 18.96 23.42 21.90
C THR A 310 18.66 23.86 23.31
N VAL A 311 19.59 23.60 24.23
CA VAL A 311 19.63 24.09 25.60
C VAL A 311 20.92 24.86 25.78
N ASP A 312 20.85 26.14 26.18
CA ASP A 312 22.01 27.02 26.31
C ASP A 312 22.94 26.99 25.07
N GLY A 313 22.34 26.97 23.87
CA GLY A 313 23.04 26.89 22.58
C GLY A 313 23.64 25.52 22.23
N LYS A 314 23.49 24.49 23.09
CA LYS A 314 23.94 23.12 22.82
C LYS A 314 22.80 22.26 22.27
N ILE A 315 23.07 21.49 21.22
CA ILE A 315 22.08 20.58 20.62
C ILE A 315 21.85 19.38 21.55
N VAL A 316 20.60 19.15 21.93
CA VAL A 316 20.20 18.05 22.81
C VAL A 316 19.34 17.00 22.12
N ASP A 317 18.69 17.35 21.02
CA ASP A 317 17.84 16.43 20.25
C ASP A 317 17.69 16.88 18.80
N VAL A 318 17.65 15.93 17.86
CA VAL A 318 17.42 16.19 16.43
C VAL A 318 16.50 15.10 15.89
N CYS A 319 15.32 15.47 15.41
CA CYS A 319 14.39 14.56 14.75
C CYS A 319 14.32 14.87 13.27
N LYS A 320 14.00 13.84 12.47
CA LYS A 320 13.72 13.98 11.03
C LYS A 320 12.30 13.53 10.77
N THR A 321 11.51 14.42 10.17
CA THR A 321 10.20 14.10 9.63
C THR A 321 10.22 14.31 8.12
N ARG A 322 9.87 13.27 7.35
CA ARG A 322 9.67 13.39 5.91
C ARG A 322 8.22 13.77 5.62
N THR A 323 8.00 14.84 4.86
CA THR A 323 6.65 15.31 4.52
C THR A 323 6.65 16.09 3.20
N GLY A 324 5.46 16.44 2.70
CA GLY A 324 5.27 17.24 1.48
C GLY A 324 4.27 18.37 1.73
N PHE A 325 4.46 19.50 1.06
CA PHE A 325 3.57 20.65 1.20
C PHE A 325 2.62 20.73 0.01
N ARG A 326 1.32 20.76 0.27
CA ARG A 326 0.29 20.91 -0.76
C ARG A 326 -0.84 21.80 -0.26
N LYS A 327 -1.39 22.62 -1.15
CA LYS A 327 -2.67 23.33 -0.93
C LYS A 327 -3.80 22.42 -1.36
N THR A 328 -4.80 22.27 -0.50
CA THR A 328 -5.99 21.43 -0.76
C THR A 328 -7.25 22.29 -0.72
N GLU A 329 -8.19 22.03 -1.62
CA GLU A 329 -9.55 22.57 -1.58
C GLU A 329 -10.54 21.45 -1.91
N PHE A 330 -11.65 21.40 -1.17
CA PHE A 330 -12.72 20.41 -1.31
C PHE A 330 -14.03 21.17 -1.49
N LYS A 331 -14.69 20.99 -2.63
CA LYS A 331 -15.95 21.69 -2.93
C LYS A 331 -16.98 20.77 -3.54
N GLY A 332 -18.24 21.14 -3.41
CA GLY A 332 -19.33 20.54 -4.17
C GLY A 332 -19.64 21.34 -5.43
N GLY A 333 -20.59 20.84 -6.21
CA GLY A 333 -21.29 21.63 -7.23
C GLY A 333 -21.09 21.15 -8.66
N VAL A 334 -22.18 21.27 -9.42
CA VAL A 334 -22.23 21.80 -10.79
C VAL A 334 -20.91 22.06 -11.52
N GLY A 335 -20.18 21.09 -12.09
CA GLY A 335 -19.00 21.37 -12.92
C GLY A 335 -17.76 21.88 -12.17
N THR A 336 -17.87 22.06 -10.86
CA THR A 336 -16.86 22.74 -10.02
C THR A 336 -16.53 21.96 -8.75
N GLY A 337 -17.33 20.97 -8.39
CA GLY A 337 -17.08 20.12 -7.23
C GLY A 337 -15.85 19.24 -7.40
N GLY A 338 -15.42 18.63 -6.30
CA GLY A 338 -14.31 17.70 -6.24
C GLY A 338 -13.10 18.22 -5.48
N VAL A 339 -11.97 17.57 -5.74
CA VAL A 339 -10.73 17.72 -4.96
C VAL A 339 -9.74 18.51 -5.78
N TYR A 340 -9.14 19.52 -5.17
CA TYR A 340 -8.18 20.39 -5.83
C TYR A 340 -6.86 20.34 -5.08
N LEU A 341 -5.77 20.03 -5.81
CA LEU A 341 -4.40 20.09 -5.31
C LEU A 341 -3.65 21.19 -6.05
N ASN A 342 -3.10 22.13 -5.28
CA ASN A 342 -2.31 23.25 -5.82
C ASN A 342 -3.06 24.01 -6.94
N ASP A 343 -4.32 24.37 -6.66
CA ASP A 343 -5.25 25.08 -7.54
C ASP A 343 -5.70 24.30 -8.80
N LYS A 344 -5.46 22.99 -8.87
CA LYS A 344 -5.87 22.12 -9.99
C LYS A 344 -6.84 21.04 -9.55
N PHE A 345 -7.92 20.85 -10.31
CA PHE A 345 -8.83 19.73 -10.12
C PHE A 345 -8.08 18.41 -10.33
N VAL A 346 -8.31 17.46 -9.42
CA VAL A 346 -7.76 16.11 -9.47
C VAL A 346 -8.92 15.13 -9.58
N TRP A 347 -9.02 14.45 -10.72
CA TRP A 347 -9.87 13.27 -10.83
C TRP A 347 -9.23 12.13 -10.06
N LEU A 348 -9.86 11.73 -8.95
CA LEU A 348 -9.38 10.59 -8.16
C LEU A 348 -9.79 9.30 -8.85
N THR A 349 -8.81 8.50 -9.27
CA THR A 349 -9.05 7.23 -9.95
C THR A 349 -8.12 6.16 -9.42
N GLY A 350 -8.68 5.00 -9.06
CA GLY A 350 -7.89 3.88 -8.58
C GLY A 350 -8.73 2.82 -7.89
N TYR A 351 -8.34 2.45 -6.67
CA TYR A 351 -8.75 1.18 -6.07
C TYR A 351 -9.13 1.28 -4.59
N ALA A 352 -9.94 0.34 -4.12
CA ALA A 352 -10.20 0.13 -2.70
C ALA A 352 -9.57 -1.19 -2.25
N GLN A 353 -8.50 -1.14 -1.46
CA GLN A 353 -7.70 -2.30 -1.08
C GLN A 353 -7.87 -2.63 0.42
N ARG A 354 -7.88 -3.92 0.77
CA ARG A 354 -7.82 -4.32 2.18
C ARG A 354 -6.51 -3.84 2.81
N SER A 355 -6.57 -3.22 3.98
CA SER A 355 -5.40 -2.71 4.71
C SER A 355 -4.43 -3.81 5.16
N VAL A 356 -4.90 -5.06 5.14
CA VAL A 356 -4.05 -6.24 5.31
C VAL A 356 -3.00 -6.37 4.19
N ASN A 357 -3.34 -5.89 2.99
CA ASN A 357 -2.53 -5.88 1.78
C ASN A 357 -1.76 -7.19 1.55
N ASP A 358 -2.36 -8.34 1.82
CA ASP A 358 -1.66 -9.62 1.96
C ASP A 358 -1.04 -10.13 0.65
N TRP A 359 0.01 -10.93 0.79
CA TRP A 359 0.74 -11.58 -0.31
C TRP A 359 0.80 -13.09 -0.08
N ALA A 360 0.33 -13.90 -1.03
CA ALA A 360 0.30 -15.35 -0.86
C ALA A 360 1.70 -15.93 -0.60
N GLY A 361 1.85 -16.70 0.48
CA GLY A 361 3.13 -17.24 0.96
C GLY A 361 3.90 -16.32 1.92
N LEU A 362 3.52 -15.04 2.07
CA LEU A 362 4.12 -14.08 3.01
C LEU A 362 3.12 -13.50 4.02
N GLY A 363 1.81 -13.60 3.75
CA GLY A 363 0.77 -12.98 4.56
C GLY A 363 0.84 -11.45 4.50
N GLN A 364 0.61 -10.80 5.64
CA GLN A 364 0.75 -9.33 5.79
C GLN A 364 2.19 -8.87 6.04
N ALA A 365 3.12 -9.80 6.34
CA ALA A 365 4.43 -9.46 6.89
C ALA A 365 5.53 -9.60 5.83
N TYR A 366 5.67 -8.58 4.98
CA TYR A 366 6.66 -8.53 3.91
C TYR A 366 7.39 -7.17 3.89
N PRO A 367 8.61 -7.08 3.35
CA PRO A 367 9.48 -5.91 3.51
C PRO A 367 9.02 -4.66 2.74
N ASP A 368 9.47 -3.49 3.21
CA ASP A 368 9.10 -2.16 2.70
C ASP A 368 9.19 -2.00 1.18
N TRP A 369 10.23 -2.56 0.55
CA TRP A 369 10.40 -2.42 -0.89
C TRP A 369 9.27 -3.07 -1.71
N LEU A 370 8.57 -4.07 -1.17
CA LEU A 370 7.41 -4.67 -1.83
C LEU A 370 6.17 -3.79 -1.77
N HIS A 371 6.06 -2.90 -0.78
CA HIS A 371 5.04 -1.85 -0.75
C HIS A 371 5.34 -0.77 -1.79
N ASP A 372 6.61 -0.39 -1.96
CA ASP A 372 7.05 0.49 -3.06
C ASP A 372 6.80 -0.15 -4.42
N TYR A 373 7.11 -1.44 -4.57
CA TYR A 373 6.81 -2.21 -5.78
C TYR A 373 5.30 -2.19 -6.09
N ASN A 374 4.46 -2.36 -5.07
CA ASN A 374 3.01 -2.32 -5.20
C ASN A 374 2.50 -0.92 -5.60
N ALA A 375 3.00 0.14 -4.97
CA ALA A 375 2.66 1.52 -5.29
C ALA A 375 3.10 1.90 -6.72
N ALA A 376 4.29 1.45 -7.15
CA ALA A 376 4.77 1.64 -8.52
C ALA A 376 3.88 0.91 -9.54
N LEU A 377 3.46 -0.32 -9.23
CA LEU A 377 2.57 -1.08 -10.09
C LEU A 377 1.19 -0.41 -10.22
N LEU A 378 0.64 0.12 -9.12
CA LEU A 378 -0.58 0.93 -9.13
C LEU A 378 -0.41 2.19 -9.98
N ARG A 379 0.67 2.95 -9.80
CA ARG A 379 0.94 4.15 -10.63
C ARG A 379 1.13 3.83 -12.10
N SER A 380 1.63 2.63 -12.43
CA SER A 380 1.77 2.22 -13.82
C SER A 380 0.45 1.88 -14.54
N THR A 381 -0.69 1.90 -13.83
CA THR A 381 -2.03 1.98 -14.44
C THR A 381 -2.57 3.40 -14.52
N HIS A 382 -1.78 4.42 -14.16
CA HIS A 382 -2.20 5.82 -14.02
C HIS A 382 -3.16 6.10 -12.85
N ALA A 383 -3.43 5.11 -12.00
CA ALA A 383 -4.20 5.32 -10.78
C ALA A 383 -3.48 6.30 -9.84
N ASN A 384 -4.20 7.24 -9.23
CA ASN A 384 -3.68 8.23 -8.28
C ASN A 384 -4.41 8.19 -6.93
N TYR A 385 -5.27 7.19 -6.71
CA TYR A 385 -6.13 7.13 -5.54
C TYR A 385 -6.22 5.71 -4.98
N ILE A 386 -6.12 5.58 -3.67
CA ILE A 386 -6.40 4.33 -2.97
C ILE A 386 -7.24 4.58 -1.72
N ARG A 387 -8.27 3.76 -1.53
CA ARG A 387 -8.98 3.66 -0.26
C ARG A 387 -8.56 2.41 0.47
N TRP A 388 -8.17 2.57 1.73
CA TRP A 388 -7.88 1.45 2.61
C TRP A 388 -9.16 0.92 3.27
N MET A 389 -9.28 -0.41 3.35
CA MET A 389 -10.49 -1.11 3.82
C MET A 389 -10.15 -2.08 4.95
N HIS A 390 -10.81 -2.04 6.11
CA HIS A 390 -11.57 -0.91 6.68
C HIS A 390 -10.96 -0.48 8.01
N ILE A 391 -9.66 -0.70 8.15
CA ILE A 391 -8.83 -0.24 9.26
C ILE A 391 -7.72 0.65 8.72
N ALA A 392 -7.09 1.46 9.56
CA ALA A 392 -5.98 2.31 9.16
C ALA A 392 -4.91 1.50 8.38
N PRO A 393 -4.31 2.08 7.32
CA PRO A 393 -3.25 1.43 6.56
C PRO A 393 -2.01 1.14 7.40
N GLN A 394 -1.13 0.32 6.85
CA GLN A 394 0.18 0.11 7.44
C GLN A 394 1.04 1.37 7.24
N PRO A 395 1.90 1.75 8.19
CA PRO A 395 2.76 2.91 8.00
C PRO A 395 3.60 2.89 6.73
N VAL A 396 4.13 1.73 6.37
CA VAL A 396 4.87 1.53 5.14
C VAL A 396 4.04 1.78 3.87
N ASP A 397 2.76 1.39 3.86
CA ASP A 397 1.85 1.64 2.73
C ASP A 397 1.65 3.15 2.53
N VAL A 398 1.44 3.90 3.62
CA VAL A 398 1.30 5.37 3.58
C VAL A 398 2.60 6.02 3.07
N ARG A 399 3.75 5.58 3.58
CA ARG A 399 5.06 6.08 3.13
C ARG A 399 5.31 5.81 1.64
N ALA A 400 4.85 4.68 1.12
CA ALA A 400 4.94 4.34 -0.31
C ALA A 400 4.02 5.25 -1.16
N CYS A 401 2.80 5.51 -0.70
CA CYS A 401 1.85 6.43 -1.34
C CYS A 401 2.35 7.89 -1.33
N ASP A 402 2.97 8.34 -0.23
CA ASP A 402 3.64 9.65 -0.13
C ASP A 402 4.69 9.82 -1.23
N ARG A 403 5.53 8.80 -1.45
CA ARG A 403 6.56 8.80 -2.51
C ARG A 403 5.99 8.70 -3.92
N ALA A 404 4.90 7.95 -4.08
CA ALA A 404 4.33 7.63 -5.38
C ALA A 404 3.31 8.66 -5.89
N GLY A 405 2.87 9.61 -5.06
CA GLY A 405 1.82 10.56 -5.41
C GLY A 405 0.45 9.91 -5.50
N ILE A 406 0.13 9.05 -4.53
CA ILE A 406 -1.17 8.38 -4.46
C ILE A 406 -1.95 9.00 -3.30
N VAL A 407 -3.13 9.56 -3.57
CA VAL A 407 -4.05 10.09 -2.57
C VAL A 407 -4.73 8.95 -1.82
N GLU A 408 -4.81 9.08 -0.50
CA GLU A 408 -5.31 8.02 0.38
C GLU A 408 -6.56 8.42 1.17
N VAL A 409 -7.45 7.44 1.34
CA VAL A 409 -8.45 7.42 2.42
C VAL A 409 -7.93 6.55 3.56
N CYS A 410 -7.80 7.13 4.75
CA CYS A 410 -7.43 6.44 5.97
C CYS A 410 -8.66 6.27 6.89
N PRO A 411 -9.22 5.06 7.03
CA PRO A 411 -10.26 4.80 8.01
C PRO A 411 -9.70 4.64 9.43
N ALA A 412 -10.58 4.68 10.43
CA ALA A 412 -10.27 4.28 11.80
C ALA A 412 -10.17 2.75 11.92
N GLY A 413 -11.14 2.13 12.58
CA GLY A 413 -11.38 0.70 12.54
C GLY A 413 -12.88 0.43 12.41
N ASP A 414 -13.26 -0.24 11.33
CA ASP A 414 -14.64 -0.68 11.10
C ASP A 414 -14.68 -2.07 10.45
N LYS A 415 -15.83 -2.71 10.57
CA LYS A 415 -16.31 -3.78 9.70
C LYS A 415 -17.34 -3.18 8.74
N GLU A 416 -18.59 -3.04 9.15
CA GLU A 416 -19.65 -2.46 8.30
C GLU A 416 -20.91 -2.06 9.09
N LYS A 417 -20.77 -1.42 10.25
CA LYS A 417 -21.94 -0.89 10.99
C LYS A 417 -21.57 0.26 11.91
N ASP A 418 -22.56 1.09 12.22
CA ASP A 418 -22.48 1.94 13.40
C ASP A 418 -22.48 1.08 14.66
N VAL A 419 -21.65 1.48 15.61
CA VAL A 419 -21.47 0.79 16.90
C VAL A 419 -21.72 1.78 18.02
N THR A 420 -22.03 1.28 19.21
CA THR A 420 -22.30 2.12 20.39
C THR A 420 -21.46 1.66 21.57
N GLY A 421 -21.42 2.48 22.64
CA GLY A 421 -20.69 2.17 23.86
C GLY A 421 -19.20 1.94 23.60
N ARG A 422 -18.60 0.94 24.26
CA ARG A 422 -17.16 0.71 24.20
C ARG A 422 -16.61 0.47 22.80
N GLN A 423 -17.35 -0.18 21.89
CA GLN A 423 -16.89 -0.38 20.51
C GLN A 423 -16.76 0.94 19.75
N TRP A 424 -17.59 1.93 20.06
CA TRP A 424 -17.47 3.27 19.49
C TRP A 424 -16.26 4.01 20.07
N GLU A 425 -16.06 3.95 21.39
CA GLU A 425 -14.88 4.50 22.06
C GLU A 425 -13.58 3.94 21.48
N GLN A 426 -13.49 2.62 21.31
CA GLN A 426 -12.35 1.95 20.66
C GLN A 426 -12.10 2.47 19.24
N ARG A 427 -13.16 2.75 18.47
CA ARG A 427 -13.02 3.34 17.12
C ARG A 427 -12.48 4.77 17.18
N VAL A 428 -12.95 5.58 18.12
CA VAL A 428 -12.45 6.96 18.36
C VAL A 428 -10.99 6.94 18.79
N GLU A 429 -10.60 6.02 19.68
CA GLU A 429 -9.22 5.81 20.12
C GLU A 429 -8.29 5.44 18.95
N VAL A 430 -8.71 4.49 18.09
CA VAL A 430 -7.97 4.13 16.87
C VAL A 430 -7.86 5.31 15.92
N MET A 431 -8.92 6.10 15.70
CA MET A 431 -8.85 7.29 14.84
C MET A 431 -7.88 8.34 15.40
N ARG A 432 -7.92 8.58 16.71
CA ARG A 432 -6.99 9.50 17.40
C ARG A 432 -5.54 9.08 17.20
N ALA A 433 -5.25 7.79 17.44
CA ALA A 433 -3.90 7.26 17.26
C ALA A 433 -3.45 7.31 15.79
N ALA A 434 -4.32 6.96 14.84
CA ALA A 434 -4.02 7.05 13.41
C ALA A 434 -3.74 8.49 12.96
N MET A 435 -4.55 9.47 13.37
CA MET A 435 -4.34 10.89 13.04
C MET A 435 -3.01 11.39 13.61
N ILE A 436 -2.71 11.12 14.88
CA ILE A 436 -1.46 11.55 15.51
C ILE A 436 -0.25 11.01 14.75
N TYR A 437 -0.30 9.74 14.37
CA TYR A 437 0.82 9.08 13.69
C TYR A 437 0.97 9.55 12.23
N PHE A 438 -0.14 9.73 11.51
CA PHE A 438 -0.14 9.99 10.07
C PHE A 438 -0.35 11.44 9.65
N ARG A 439 -0.60 12.39 10.56
CA ARG A 439 -0.90 13.80 10.20
C ARG A 439 0.21 14.54 9.45
N ASN A 440 1.42 13.99 9.37
CA ASN A 440 2.51 14.54 8.55
C ASN A 440 2.57 13.95 7.12
N SER A 441 1.78 12.92 6.79
CA SER A 441 1.79 12.32 5.46
C SER A 441 0.98 13.15 4.46
N PRO A 442 1.58 13.69 3.39
CA PRO A 442 0.86 14.46 2.39
C PRO A 442 -0.18 13.66 1.59
N SER A 443 -0.03 12.34 1.46
CA SER A 443 -0.92 11.46 0.68
C SER A 443 -2.32 11.33 1.26
N ILE A 444 -2.46 11.30 2.59
CA ILE A 444 -3.77 11.19 3.25
C ILE A 444 -4.49 12.53 3.12
N LEU A 445 -5.64 12.51 2.44
CA LEU A 445 -6.54 13.66 2.30
C LEU A 445 -7.89 13.43 2.99
N PHE A 446 -8.24 12.17 3.25
CA PHE A 446 -9.53 11.78 3.80
C PHE A 446 -9.34 10.91 5.04
N TRP A 447 -9.94 11.35 6.14
CA TRP A 447 -10.18 10.52 7.31
C TRP A 447 -11.57 9.90 7.17
N GLU A 448 -11.68 8.57 7.25
CA GLU A 448 -12.96 7.85 7.12
C GLU A 448 -13.46 7.38 8.49
N ALA A 449 -14.53 8.02 8.98
CA ALA A 449 -15.16 7.75 10.27
C ALA A 449 -15.86 6.39 10.33
N GLY A 450 -16.22 5.82 9.18
CA GLY A 450 -16.91 4.54 9.10
C GLY A 450 -17.00 3.99 7.68
N ASN A 451 -16.92 2.66 7.60
CA ASN A 451 -17.26 1.92 6.40
C ASN A 451 -18.77 1.85 6.19
N ASN A 452 -19.64 2.08 7.18
CA ASN A 452 -21.09 2.17 6.92
C ASN A 452 -21.64 3.50 7.44
N SER A 453 -22.95 3.71 7.31
CA SER A 453 -23.60 4.87 7.88
C SER A 453 -23.37 4.89 9.39
N ILE A 454 -22.94 6.05 9.88
CA ILE A 454 -22.83 6.36 11.31
C ILE A 454 -23.79 7.48 11.65
N SER A 455 -24.16 7.59 12.93
CA SER A 455 -25.08 8.62 13.40
C SER A 455 -24.48 10.03 13.23
N PRO A 456 -25.31 11.09 13.16
CA PRO A 456 -24.85 12.47 13.14
C PRO A 456 -23.94 12.80 14.33
N GLU A 457 -24.25 12.31 15.52
CA GLU A 457 -23.46 12.56 16.74
C GLU A 457 -22.06 11.94 16.64
N HIS A 458 -21.99 10.69 16.17
CA HIS A 458 -20.74 9.98 15.93
C HIS A 458 -19.87 10.65 14.86
N LEU A 459 -20.48 11.10 13.76
CA LEU A 459 -19.76 11.85 12.74
C LEU A 459 -19.27 13.21 13.27
N GLN A 460 -20.08 13.92 14.05
CA GLN A 460 -19.68 15.19 14.66
C GLN A 460 -18.47 15.01 15.56
N GLN A 461 -18.46 13.97 16.41
CA GLN A 461 -17.33 13.67 17.27
C GLN A 461 -16.04 13.40 16.47
N MET A 462 -16.13 12.70 15.34
CA MET A 462 -14.97 12.44 14.47
C MET A 462 -14.48 13.72 13.75
N VAL A 463 -15.40 14.60 13.33
CA VAL A 463 -15.05 15.92 12.78
C VAL A 463 -14.37 16.79 13.83
N ASP A 464 -14.86 16.79 15.07
CA ASP A 464 -14.27 17.56 16.17
C ASP A 464 -12.89 17.02 16.54
N LEU A 465 -12.72 15.69 16.57
CA LEU A 465 -11.43 15.04 16.74
C LEU A 465 -10.42 15.45 15.66
N ARG A 466 -10.85 15.48 14.39
CA ARG A 466 -10.00 15.98 13.29
C ARG A 466 -9.61 17.44 13.51
N LYS A 467 -10.55 18.30 13.90
CA LYS A 467 -10.27 19.72 14.17
C LYS A 467 -9.32 19.91 15.36
N GLU A 468 -9.38 19.02 16.35
CA GLU A 468 -8.48 19.02 17.50
C GLU A 468 -7.05 18.62 17.09
N LEU A 469 -6.89 17.51 16.36
CA LEU A 469 -5.58 16.86 16.15
C LEU A 469 -4.90 17.21 14.83
N ASP A 470 -5.68 17.59 13.82
CA ASP A 470 -5.26 17.90 12.46
C ASP A 470 -6.00 19.13 11.88
N PRO A 471 -5.99 20.29 12.58
CA PRO A 471 -6.72 21.49 12.15
C PRO A 471 -6.22 22.09 10.83
N ASN A 472 -4.94 21.86 10.52
CA ASN A 472 -4.21 22.55 9.44
C ASN A 472 -3.70 21.58 8.35
N GLY A 473 -4.01 20.28 8.44
CA GLY A 473 -3.47 19.28 7.52
C GLY A 473 -4.03 19.35 6.11
N GLY A 474 -5.07 20.15 5.88
CA GLY A 474 -5.77 20.20 4.59
C GLY A 474 -6.51 18.89 4.30
N ARG A 475 -7.17 18.32 5.32
CA ARG A 475 -7.86 17.03 5.24
C ARG A 475 -9.33 17.17 5.65
N VAL A 476 -10.15 16.23 5.21
CA VAL A 476 -11.60 16.20 5.46
C VAL A 476 -12.04 14.88 6.10
N MET A 477 -13.14 14.91 6.85
CA MET A 477 -13.76 13.75 7.49
C MET A 477 -15.11 13.38 6.85
N GLY A 478 -15.35 12.08 6.70
CA GLY A 478 -16.58 11.56 6.08
C GLY A 478 -16.69 10.06 6.26
N CYS A 479 -17.57 9.41 5.50
CA CYS A 479 -17.73 7.96 5.57
C CYS A 479 -18.07 7.37 4.19
N ARG A 480 -17.89 6.05 4.03
CA ARG A 480 -18.16 5.34 2.77
C ARG A 480 -19.62 5.44 2.32
N THR A 481 -20.59 5.43 3.23
CA THR A 481 -22.02 5.49 2.88
C THR A 481 -22.80 6.12 4.01
N LEU A 482 -23.21 7.39 3.86
CA LEU A 482 -24.03 8.09 4.85
C LEU A 482 -25.52 7.95 4.51
N ASN A 483 -26.27 7.08 5.17
CA ASN A 483 -27.71 6.95 4.89
C ASN A 483 -28.58 7.90 5.73
N ASP A 484 -28.06 8.39 6.85
CA ASP A 484 -28.74 9.39 7.68
C ASP A 484 -28.58 10.80 7.10
N SER A 485 -29.69 11.46 6.75
CA SER A 485 -29.67 12.83 6.24
C SER A 485 -29.22 13.87 7.28
N GLY A 486 -29.36 13.57 8.58
CA GLY A 486 -28.89 14.43 9.67
C GLY A 486 -27.37 14.58 9.70
N ALA A 487 -26.63 13.63 9.10
CA ALA A 487 -25.17 13.68 8.99
C ALA A 487 -24.69 14.54 7.81
N THR A 488 -25.57 14.85 6.83
CA THR A 488 -25.25 15.67 5.66
C THR A 488 -24.61 17.03 6.00
N PRO A 489 -25.13 17.84 6.95
CA PRO A 489 -24.50 19.11 7.30
C PRO A 489 -23.14 18.98 8.00
N ILE A 490 -22.80 17.80 8.51
CA ILE A 490 -21.60 17.56 9.33
C ILE A 490 -20.45 17.03 8.46
N ALA A 491 -20.75 16.16 7.50
CA ALA A 491 -19.78 15.55 6.62
C ALA A 491 -19.01 16.60 5.79
N GLU A 492 -17.70 16.40 5.68
CA GLU A 492 -16.80 17.27 4.91
C GLU A 492 -16.45 16.67 3.53
N TYR A 493 -16.74 15.38 3.33
CA TYR A 493 -16.85 14.72 2.03
C TYR A 493 -17.88 13.58 2.10
N PHE A 494 -18.32 13.09 0.94
CA PHE A 494 -19.29 12.01 0.83
C PHE A 494 -18.71 10.81 0.09
N GLY A 495 -18.80 9.62 0.68
CA GLY A 495 -18.59 8.36 -0.01
C GLY A 495 -19.89 7.74 -0.51
N VAL A 496 -19.79 6.88 -1.52
CA VAL A 496 -20.80 5.88 -1.89
C VAL A 496 -20.14 4.56 -2.25
N MET A 497 -20.93 3.49 -2.21
CA MET A 497 -20.65 2.20 -2.82
C MET A 497 -21.65 1.91 -3.95
N ILE A 498 -21.12 1.63 -5.15
CA ILE A 498 -21.91 1.26 -6.35
C ILE A 498 -23.01 2.29 -6.58
N GLY A 499 -22.60 3.57 -6.62
CA GLY A 499 -23.48 4.73 -6.73
C GLY A 499 -24.06 4.96 -8.12
N GLN A 500 -23.42 4.45 -9.19
CA GLN A 500 -23.89 4.64 -10.56
C GLN A 500 -24.91 3.54 -10.94
N ASP A 501 -26.18 3.79 -10.61
CA ASP A 501 -27.36 2.97 -10.91
C ASP A 501 -28.45 3.86 -11.54
N ARG A 502 -29.29 3.31 -12.41
CA ARG A 502 -30.40 4.06 -13.05
C ARG A 502 -31.33 4.77 -12.06
N ARG A 503 -31.45 4.28 -10.82
CA ARG A 503 -32.26 4.91 -9.76
C ARG A 503 -31.62 6.19 -9.22
N THR A 504 -30.29 6.29 -9.27
CA THR A 504 -29.55 7.52 -8.96
C THR A 504 -29.93 8.62 -9.96
N ASP A 505 -30.08 8.26 -11.23
CA ASP A 505 -30.47 9.18 -12.30
C ASP A 505 -31.96 9.55 -12.28
N ALA A 506 -32.79 8.77 -11.57
CA ALA A 506 -34.24 8.96 -11.47
C ALA A 506 -34.68 9.83 -10.28
N LEU A 507 -33.74 10.31 -9.45
CA LEU A 507 -34.04 11.18 -8.32
C LEU A 507 -34.59 12.53 -8.82
N ALA A 508 -35.78 12.91 -8.38
CA ALA A 508 -36.50 14.08 -8.90
C ALA A 508 -36.27 15.34 -8.06
N ASN A 509 -35.90 15.18 -6.79
CA ASN A 509 -35.68 16.27 -5.84
C ASN A 509 -34.26 16.21 -5.25
N PRO A 510 -33.56 17.36 -5.08
CA PRO A 510 -32.18 17.38 -4.59
C PRO A 510 -31.89 16.67 -3.26
N LYS A 511 -32.90 16.49 -2.40
CA LYS A 511 -32.78 15.80 -1.11
C LYS A 511 -33.10 14.31 -1.17
N GLU A 512 -33.71 13.83 -2.25
CA GLU A 512 -33.94 12.39 -2.41
C GLU A 512 -32.60 11.68 -2.49
N MET A 513 -32.54 10.49 -1.87
CA MET A 513 -31.32 9.71 -1.77
C MET A 513 -31.51 8.32 -2.33
N PHE A 514 -30.51 7.86 -3.06
CA PHE A 514 -30.33 6.45 -3.37
C PHE A 514 -28.88 6.06 -3.13
N ARG A 515 -28.67 5.04 -2.28
CA ARG A 515 -27.32 4.61 -1.83
C ARG A 515 -26.45 5.79 -1.38
N ALA A 516 -26.98 6.63 -0.50
CA ALA A 516 -26.35 7.86 -0.01
C ALA A 516 -26.09 8.99 -1.05
N TYR A 517 -26.24 8.76 -2.36
CA TYR A 517 -26.17 9.86 -3.33
C TYR A 517 -27.40 10.76 -3.24
N SER A 518 -27.19 12.07 -3.21
CA SER A 518 -28.19 13.11 -3.49
C SER A 518 -27.52 14.31 -4.16
N ALA A 519 -28.29 15.11 -4.91
CA ALA A 519 -27.76 16.33 -5.51
C ALA A 519 -27.35 17.35 -4.45
N GLU A 520 -28.08 17.43 -3.32
CA GLU A 520 -27.71 18.29 -2.17
C GLU A 520 -26.30 17.97 -1.65
N ARG A 521 -25.94 16.68 -1.53
CA ARG A 521 -24.62 16.26 -1.05
C ARG A 521 -23.53 16.51 -2.08
N ARG A 522 -23.79 16.17 -3.34
CA ARG A 522 -22.92 16.49 -4.46
C ARG A 522 -22.61 17.99 -4.53
N ASP A 523 -23.62 18.83 -4.30
CA ASP A 523 -23.47 20.28 -4.38
C ASP A 523 -22.82 20.90 -3.14
N ARG A 524 -22.67 20.13 -2.05
CA ARG A 524 -22.03 20.55 -0.80
C ARG A 524 -20.54 20.28 -0.76
N ALA A 525 -20.12 19.06 -1.11
CA ALA A 525 -18.73 18.62 -0.97
C ALA A 525 -18.38 17.53 -1.99
N PRO A 526 -17.10 17.12 -2.11
CA PRO A 526 -16.71 16.06 -3.02
C PRO A 526 -17.46 14.76 -2.73
N PHE A 527 -18.02 14.17 -3.79
CA PHE A 527 -18.74 12.90 -3.72
C PHE A 527 -17.93 11.82 -4.44
N ILE A 528 -17.41 10.84 -3.72
CA ILE A 528 -16.46 9.86 -4.22
C ILE A 528 -17.09 8.46 -4.21
N GLU A 529 -16.93 7.73 -5.32
CA GLU A 529 -17.16 6.28 -5.31
C GLU A 529 -15.98 5.59 -4.65
N THR A 530 -16.27 4.84 -3.60
CA THR A 530 -15.27 4.33 -2.66
C THR A 530 -15.09 2.82 -2.73
N GLU A 531 -15.97 2.08 -3.42
CA GLU A 531 -15.81 0.64 -3.65
C GLU A 531 -16.85 0.09 -4.65
N ASP A 532 -16.58 0.29 -5.94
CA ASP A 532 -17.38 -0.24 -7.04
C ASP A 532 -16.80 -1.53 -7.64
N PHE A 533 -17.53 -2.18 -8.54
CA PHE A 533 -17.09 -3.30 -9.37
C PHE A 533 -16.60 -4.51 -8.56
N ARG A 534 -17.53 -5.09 -7.79
CA ARG A 534 -17.32 -6.23 -6.88
C ARG A 534 -17.01 -7.55 -7.55
N ASP A 535 -17.07 -7.57 -8.87
CA ASP A 535 -16.90 -8.72 -9.74
C ASP A 535 -15.55 -9.41 -9.52
N GLU A 536 -15.51 -10.71 -9.82
CA GLU A 536 -14.36 -11.57 -9.55
C GLU A 536 -14.03 -12.41 -10.80
N ALA A 537 -12.76 -12.40 -11.19
CA ALA A 537 -12.22 -13.23 -12.25
C ALA A 537 -10.78 -13.63 -11.94
N ALA A 538 -10.51 -14.93 -11.95
CA ALA A 538 -9.15 -15.45 -11.77
C ALA A 538 -8.31 -15.23 -13.04
N ARG A 539 -7.01 -15.00 -12.84
CA ARG A 539 -6.06 -14.72 -13.92
C ARG A 539 -5.99 -15.83 -14.97
N ARG A 540 -6.08 -17.10 -14.54
CA ARG A 540 -5.84 -18.29 -15.36
C ARG A 540 -6.84 -18.50 -16.52
N PHE A 541 -8.04 -17.97 -16.40
CA PHE A 541 -9.07 -18.12 -17.43
C PHE A 541 -8.95 -16.98 -18.45
N TRP A 542 -8.38 -17.24 -19.62
CA TRP A 542 -8.24 -16.22 -20.67
C TRP A 542 -9.58 -15.80 -21.28
N ASP A 543 -10.20 -16.73 -21.99
CA ASP A 543 -11.45 -16.60 -22.74
C ASP A 543 -12.03 -18.00 -23.02
N ASP A 544 -13.18 -18.07 -23.68
CA ASP A 544 -13.88 -19.33 -23.94
C ASP A 544 -13.23 -20.22 -25.02
N PHE A 545 -12.16 -19.74 -25.66
CA PHE A 545 -11.49 -20.41 -26.77
C PHE A 545 -10.10 -20.93 -26.41
N SER A 546 -9.71 -20.78 -25.14
CA SER A 546 -8.35 -21.06 -24.67
C SER A 546 -8.27 -22.40 -23.94
N PRO A 547 -7.31 -23.27 -24.28
CA PRO A 547 -7.03 -24.46 -23.47
C PRO A 547 -6.40 -24.06 -22.12
N PRO A 548 -6.58 -24.88 -21.07
CA PRO A 548 -7.46 -26.06 -21.02
C PRO A 548 -8.94 -25.72 -20.75
N HIS A 549 -9.28 -24.43 -20.56
CA HIS A 549 -10.57 -23.97 -20.02
C HIS A 549 -11.57 -23.50 -21.09
N PHE A 550 -11.78 -24.31 -22.13
CA PHE A 550 -12.75 -23.97 -23.19
C PHE A 550 -14.17 -23.82 -22.65
N GLY A 551 -14.86 -22.76 -23.09
CA GLY A 551 -16.22 -22.42 -22.67
C GLY A 551 -16.34 -22.31 -21.16
N PHE A 552 -15.63 -21.34 -20.57
CA PHE A 552 -15.45 -21.22 -19.13
C PHE A 552 -16.78 -21.35 -18.37
N LYS A 553 -16.75 -22.14 -17.30
CA LYS A 553 -17.88 -22.30 -16.39
C LYS A 553 -17.40 -22.03 -14.98
N LYS A 554 -18.13 -21.18 -14.27
CA LYS A 554 -17.91 -20.95 -12.85
C LYS A 554 -18.18 -22.22 -12.03
N GLY A 555 -17.64 -22.26 -10.81
CA GLY A 555 -17.94 -23.29 -9.84
C GLY A 555 -19.42 -23.28 -9.41
N PRO A 556 -19.88 -24.35 -8.73
CA PRO A 556 -21.28 -24.52 -8.37
C PRO A 556 -21.83 -23.44 -7.42
N ASN A 557 -21.01 -22.88 -6.52
CA ASN A 557 -21.43 -21.86 -5.55
C ASN A 557 -20.91 -20.46 -5.89
N ASP A 558 -20.03 -20.38 -6.88
CA ASP A 558 -19.47 -19.13 -7.38
C ASP A 558 -20.57 -18.17 -7.81
N THR A 559 -20.42 -16.88 -7.54
CA THR A 559 -21.37 -15.86 -7.98
C THR A 559 -21.12 -15.46 -9.42
N TYR A 560 -19.85 -15.23 -9.78
CA TYR A 560 -19.47 -14.59 -11.04
C TYR A 560 -19.02 -15.61 -12.09
N SER A 561 -19.42 -15.37 -13.34
CA SER A 561 -19.08 -16.20 -14.51
C SER A 561 -18.16 -15.46 -15.47
N TRP A 562 -17.16 -14.75 -14.95
CA TRP A 562 -16.23 -13.97 -15.76
C TRP A 562 -14.92 -14.73 -16.00
N ASN A 563 -14.54 -14.90 -17.27
CA ASN A 563 -13.15 -15.12 -17.66
C ASN A 563 -12.42 -13.76 -17.75
N SER A 564 -11.11 -13.75 -17.98
CA SER A 564 -10.30 -12.52 -18.01
C SER A 564 -10.75 -11.54 -19.09
N GLU A 565 -11.12 -12.03 -20.28
CA GLU A 565 -11.62 -11.20 -21.39
C GLU A 565 -12.95 -10.51 -21.02
N THR A 566 -13.95 -11.27 -20.58
CA THR A 566 -15.27 -10.72 -20.22
C THR A 566 -15.23 -9.83 -18.98
N PHE A 567 -14.34 -10.12 -18.02
CA PHE A 567 -14.09 -9.25 -16.87
C PHE A 567 -13.56 -7.87 -17.29
N CYS A 568 -12.69 -7.81 -18.31
CA CYS A 568 -12.22 -6.55 -18.88
C CYS A 568 -13.35 -5.73 -19.49
N LEU A 569 -14.29 -6.38 -20.20
CA LEU A 569 -15.43 -5.70 -20.81
C LEU A 569 -16.33 -5.07 -19.73
N ALA A 570 -16.64 -5.84 -18.70
CA ALA A 570 -17.43 -5.38 -17.56
C ALA A 570 -16.73 -4.24 -16.79
N ALA A 571 -15.41 -4.36 -16.57
CA ALA A 571 -14.62 -3.30 -15.91
C ALA A 571 -14.67 -1.99 -16.70
N ALA A 572 -14.56 -2.08 -18.03
CA ALA A 572 -14.58 -0.90 -18.89
C ALA A 572 -15.94 -0.22 -18.95
N GLU A 573 -17.02 -1.01 -18.98
CA GLU A 573 -18.38 -0.48 -18.88
C GLU A 573 -18.60 0.26 -17.56
N ARG A 574 -18.16 -0.34 -16.44
CA ARG A 574 -18.29 0.28 -15.12
C ARG A 574 -17.49 1.57 -14.99
N TYR A 575 -16.21 1.55 -15.34
CA TYR A 575 -15.39 2.75 -15.28
C TYR A 575 -15.95 3.88 -16.17
N HIS A 576 -16.38 3.56 -17.39
CA HIS A 576 -16.97 4.53 -18.30
C HIS A 576 -18.19 5.23 -17.70
N ALA A 577 -19.05 4.50 -17.00
CA ALA A 577 -20.24 5.07 -16.36
C ALA A 577 -19.90 6.16 -15.33
N TYR A 578 -18.78 6.05 -14.62
CA TYR A 578 -18.29 7.13 -13.75
C TYR A 578 -17.52 8.21 -14.51
N ALA A 579 -16.72 7.81 -15.51
CA ALA A 579 -15.89 8.74 -16.28
C ALA A 579 -16.72 9.77 -17.07
N ILE A 580 -17.89 9.40 -17.60
CA ILE A 580 -18.80 10.34 -18.25
C ILE A 580 -19.59 11.20 -17.24
N ASN A 581 -19.73 10.73 -16.00
CA ASN A 581 -20.44 11.41 -14.91
C ASN A 581 -19.48 12.17 -13.95
N LYS A 582 -18.27 12.50 -14.40
CA LYS A 582 -17.29 13.28 -13.63
C LYS A 582 -17.87 14.62 -13.22
N ILE A 583 -17.64 15.03 -11.98
CA ILE A 583 -18.16 16.26 -11.38
C ILE A 583 -17.69 17.52 -12.13
N SER A 584 -16.56 17.46 -12.84
CA SER A 584 -16.07 18.56 -13.68
C SER A 584 -16.91 18.79 -14.96
N ASN A 585 -17.87 17.92 -15.27
CA ASN A 585 -18.77 18.12 -16.39
C ASN A 585 -19.71 19.31 -16.12
N PRO A 586 -19.85 20.28 -17.04
CA PRO A 586 -20.77 21.41 -16.86
C PRO A 586 -22.25 21.01 -16.97
N ASP A 587 -22.57 19.87 -17.59
CA ASP A 587 -23.94 19.35 -17.63
C ASP A 587 -24.28 18.68 -16.29
N ALA A 588 -25.30 19.22 -15.62
CA ALA A 588 -25.78 18.72 -14.33
C ALA A 588 -26.24 17.25 -14.36
N ALA A 589 -26.71 16.75 -15.51
CA ALA A 589 -27.11 15.35 -15.66
C ALA A 589 -25.90 14.39 -15.59
N HIS A 590 -24.71 14.91 -15.93
CA HIS A 590 -23.45 14.18 -16.03
C HIS A 590 -22.37 14.70 -15.07
N SER A 591 -22.78 15.45 -14.04
CA SER A 591 -21.88 15.99 -13.02
C SER A 591 -22.25 15.38 -11.68
N LYS A 592 -21.50 14.35 -11.24
CA LYS A 592 -21.83 13.57 -10.03
C LYS A 592 -20.61 13.23 -9.17
N TRP A 593 -19.54 12.73 -9.77
CA TRP A 593 -18.48 12.05 -9.04
C TRP A 593 -17.18 12.84 -9.04
N ALA A 594 -16.56 12.99 -7.87
CA ALA A 594 -15.21 13.52 -7.69
C ALA A 594 -14.11 12.45 -7.79
N GLY A 595 -14.48 11.17 -7.66
CA GLY A 595 -13.56 10.06 -7.81
C GLY A 595 -14.21 8.70 -8.00
N TYR A 596 -13.39 7.73 -8.40
CA TYR A 596 -13.75 6.33 -8.62
C TYR A 596 -12.70 5.37 -8.04
N ALA A 597 -13.15 4.44 -7.20
CA ALA A 597 -12.38 3.28 -6.76
C ALA A 597 -13.04 1.96 -7.17
N SER A 598 -12.34 1.16 -7.97
CA SER A 598 -12.70 -0.25 -8.16
C SER A 598 -12.22 -1.07 -6.96
N ILE A 599 -13.06 -1.96 -6.44
CA ILE A 599 -12.70 -2.76 -5.29
C ILE A 599 -11.59 -3.77 -5.63
N TYR A 600 -10.65 -3.89 -4.71
CA TYR A 600 -9.38 -4.59 -4.77
C TYR A 600 -8.44 -4.13 -5.87
N TRP A 601 -7.25 -3.71 -5.44
CA TRP A 601 -6.10 -3.62 -6.33
C TRP A 601 -5.52 -5.02 -6.59
N SER A 602 -5.31 -5.78 -5.53
CA SER A 602 -4.73 -7.13 -5.55
C SER A 602 -5.69 -8.16 -4.97
N ASP A 603 -5.63 -9.40 -5.45
CA ASP A 603 -6.39 -10.51 -4.86
C ASP A 603 -5.95 -10.78 -3.41
N SER A 604 -6.90 -11.11 -2.54
CA SER A 604 -6.69 -11.14 -1.09
C SER A 604 -7.43 -12.30 -0.42
N ASN A 605 -6.86 -12.89 0.63
CA ASN A 605 -7.43 -14.01 1.38
C ASN A 605 -8.55 -13.57 2.37
N ALA A 606 -9.20 -12.45 2.04
CA ALA A 606 -10.40 -11.93 2.67
C ALA A 606 -11.67 -12.58 2.10
N ASP A 607 -12.84 -12.07 2.49
CA ASP A 607 -14.15 -12.46 1.96
C ASP A 607 -14.22 -12.35 0.44
N GLY A 608 -14.95 -13.25 -0.22
CA GLY A 608 -15.20 -13.21 -1.67
C GLY A 608 -16.45 -13.99 -2.09
N ARG A 609 -16.64 -14.18 -3.39
CA ARG A 609 -17.86 -14.78 -3.95
C ARG A 609 -17.59 -15.93 -4.91
N GLN A 610 -16.33 -16.30 -5.11
CA GLN A 610 -15.92 -17.53 -5.78
C GLN A 610 -15.61 -18.63 -4.75
N ASP A 611 -16.61 -18.95 -3.92
CA ASP A 611 -16.47 -19.81 -2.72
C ASP A 611 -16.57 -21.31 -3.02
N SER A 612 -16.41 -21.70 -4.28
CA SER A 612 -16.23 -23.09 -4.70
C SER A 612 -15.02 -23.33 -5.60
N SER A 613 -14.33 -22.27 -6.03
CA SER A 613 -13.25 -22.37 -7.01
C SER A 613 -11.95 -21.67 -6.61
N GLU A 614 -11.97 -20.65 -5.73
CA GLU A 614 -10.78 -19.85 -5.45
C GLU A 614 -10.37 -19.86 -3.96
N VAL A 615 -9.07 -19.82 -3.69
CA VAL A 615 -8.51 -19.70 -2.33
C VAL A 615 -8.43 -18.27 -1.82
N CYS A 616 -8.83 -17.29 -2.63
CA CYS A 616 -8.88 -15.88 -2.26
C CYS A 616 -9.97 -15.15 -3.06
N ARG A 617 -10.33 -13.94 -2.64
CA ARG A 617 -11.18 -13.07 -3.47
C ARG A 617 -10.41 -12.60 -4.68
N VAL A 618 -10.94 -12.87 -5.86
CA VAL A 618 -10.26 -12.59 -7.14
C VAL A 618 -10.76 -11.32 -7.85
N SER A 619 -11.10 -10.27 -7.08
CA SER A 619 -11.54 -8.97 -7.62
C SER A 619 -10.38 -8.07 -8.07
N GLY A 620 -9.14 -8.37 -7.67
CA GLY A 620 -7.96 -7.58 -7.95
C GLY A 620 -7.67 -7.44 -9.44
N LYS A 621 -6.94 -6.38 -9.80
CA LYS A 621 -6.42 -6.19 -11.17
C LYS A 621 -5.07 -6.90 -11.34
N VAL A 622 -4.41 -7.17 -10.23
CA VAL A 622 -3.30 -8.10 -10.11
C VAL A 622 -3.71 -9.26 -9.19
N ASP A 623 -3.08 -10.41 -9.34
CA ASP A 623 -3.30 -11.53 -8.42
C ASP A 623 -2.57 -11.34 -7.08
N SER A 624 -2.67 -12.30 -6.16
CA SER A 624 -2.10 -12.17 -4.82
C SER A 624 -0.57 -12.11 -4.79
N VAL A 625 0.11 -12.53 -5.87
CA VAL A 625 1.57 -12.39 -6.04
C VAL A 625 1.93 -11.23 -6.98
N ARG A 626 0.98 -10.31 -7.22
CA ARG A 626 1.11 -9.11 -8.04
C ARG A 626 1.42 -9.39 -9.52
N LEU A 627 1.02 -10.56 -10.04
CA LEU A 627 1.04 -10.78 -11.49
C LEU A 627 -0.18 -10.10 -12.13
N PRO A 628 0.01 -9.28 -13.18
CA PRO A 628 -1.08 -8.57 -13.83
C PRO A 628 -2.12 -9.49 -14.50
N LYS A 629 -3.41 -9.21 -14.26
CA LYS A 629 -4.51 -9.75 -15.08
C LYS A 629 -4.70 -8.90 -16.34
N GLN A 630 -5.55 -9.33 -17.27
CA GLN A 630 -5.92 -8.49 -18.41
C GLN A 630 -6.58 -7.17 -17.97
N ALA A 631 -7.34 -7.21 -16.87
CA ALA A 631 -7.99 -6.01 -16.32
C ALA A 631 -7.00 -4.93 -15.85
N TYR A 632 -5.77 -5.30 -15.45
CA TYR A 632 -4.71 -4.32 -15.16
C TYR A 632 -4.40 -3.46 -16.40
N TYR A 633 -4.21 -4.09 -17.55
CA TYR A 633 -3.86 -3.36 -18.79
C TYR A 633 -5.03 -2.53 -19.32
N VAL A 634 -6.27 -3.02 -19.15
CA VAL A 634 -7.46 -2.23 -19.51
C VAL A 634 -7.60 -1.02 -18.59
N ASN A 635 -7.35 -1.16 -17.28
CA ASN A 635 -7.32 0.00 -16.38
C ASN A 635 -6.22 0.99 -16.74
N ARG A 636 -5.02 0.52 -17.12
CA ARG A 636 -3.96 1.39 -17.66
C ARG A 636 -4.47 2.25 -18.82
N VAL A 637 -5.10 1.62 -19.82
CA VAL A 637 -5.66 2.36 -20.96
C VAL A 637 -6.74 3.36 -20.51
N MET A 638 -7.69 2.95 -19.68
CA MET A 638 -8.83 3.80 -19.31
C MET A 638 -8.46 5.01 -18.43
N GLN A 639 -7.44 4.86 -17.59
CA GLN A 639 -7.02 5.87 -16.62
C GLN A 639 -5.90 6.76 -17.17
N ASN A 640 -5.34 6.46 -18.34
CA ASN A 640 -4.33 7.28 -18.97
C ASN A 640 -4.94 8.54 -19.61
N ASP A 641 -4.33 9.70 -19.36
CA ASP A 641 -4.68 10.95 -20.02
C ASP A 641 -4.03 11.11 -21.42
N ALA A 642 -3.08 10.23 -21.77
CA ALA A 642 -2.47 10.12 -23.09
C ALA A 642 -3.02 8.90 -23.87
N PRO A 643 -2.97 8.92 -25.22
CA PRO A 643 -3.35 7.78 -26.04
C PRO A 643 -2.58 6.49 -25.67
N ASP A 644 -3.32 5.42 -25.47
CA ASP A 644 -2.84 4.08 -25.10
C ASP A 644 -3.74 3.02 -25.76
N ILE A 645 -3.22 1.81 -25.89
CA ILE A 645 -3.88 0.69 -26.53
C ILE A 645 -3.43 -0.66 -25.97
N HIS A 646 -4.37 -1.60 -25.85
CA HIS A 646 -4.13 -2.96 -25.41
C HIS A 646 -5.04 -3.96 -26.14
N ILE A 647 -4.46 -5.01 -26.75
CA ILE A 647 -5.22 -6.15 -27.26
C ILE A 647 -5.49 -7.08 -26.07
N ILE A 648 -6.77 -7.34 -25.78
CA ILE A 648 -7.16 -8.20 -24.66
C ILE A 648 -6.95 -9.67 -25.05
N GLY A 649 -6.25 -10.42 -24.20
CA GLY A 649 -6.03 -11.85 -24.39
C GLY A 649 -4.63 -12.22 -24.91
N HIS A 650 -4.56 -13.22 -25.77
CA HIS A 650 -3.34 -13.74 -26.38
C HIS A 650 -3.59 -14.17 -27.84
N TRP A 651 -2.59 -14.77 -28.51
CA TRP A 651 -2.69 -15.20 -29.91
C TRP A 651 -2.21 -16.63 -30.13
N ASN A 652 -2.73 -17.58 -29.35
CA ASN A 652 -2.40 -19.01 -29.39
C ASN A 652 -3.69 -19.84 -29.30
N TYR A 653 -4.34 -20.09 -30.44
CA TYR A 653 -5.61 -20.82 -30.51
C TYR A 653 -5.50 -22.03 -31.46
N GLY A 654 -6.53 -22.87 -31.48
CA GLY A 654 -6.69 -23.88 -32.54
C GLY A 654 -6.90 -23.21 -33.90
N THR A 655 -6.39 -23.79 -34.99
CA THR A 655 -6.52 -23.23 -36.37
C THR A 655 -7.96 -23.17 -36.90
N ASN A 656 -8.89 -23.81 -36.20
CA ASN A 656 -10.32 -23.79 -36.45
C ASN A 656 -11.07 -22.69 -35.65
N VAL A 657 -10.38 -21.97 -34.75
CA VAL A 657 -11.00 -20.93 -33.93
C VAL A 657 -11.23 -19.66 -34.76
N THR A 658 -12.46 -19.17 -34.69
CA THR A 658 -12.87 -17.83 -35.10
C THR A 658 -13.55 -17.20 -33.89
N LYS A 659 -13.13 -16.00 -33.51
CA LYS A 659 -13.68 -15.29 -32.35
C LYS A 659 -13.70 -13.78 -32.57
N THR A 660 -14.39 -13.08 -31.68
CA THR A 660 -14.26 -11.62 -31.57
C THR A 660 -12.94 -11.28 -30.88
N VAL A 661 -12.16 -10.36 -31.45
CA VAL A 661 -11.00 -9.77 -30.79
C VAL A 661 -11.40 -8.42 -30.21
N TYR A 662 -11.06 -8.18 -28.94
CA TYR A 662 -11.32 -6.91 -28.27
C TYR A 662 -10.02 -6.14 -28.06
N VAL A 663 -10.08 -4.84 -28.36
CA VAL A 663 -8.98 -3.90 -28.16
C VAL A 663 -9.47 -2.76 -27.28
N ALA A 664 -8.82 -2.56 -26.14
CA ALA A 664 -9.02 -1.36 -25.34
C ALA A 664 -8.15 -0.23 -25.93
N ALA A 665 -8.74 0.93 -26.19
CA ALA A 665 -8.03 2.14 -26.58
C ALA A 665 -8.72 3.39 -26.01
N ASN A 666 -7.97 4.46 -25.84
CA ASN A 666 -8.48 5.77 -25.42
C ASN A 666 -7.96 6.87 -26.38
N HIS A 667 -8.56 8.06 -26.29
CA HIS A 667 -8.11 9.28 -27.00
C HIS A 667 -7.80 9.08 -28.50
N CYS A 668 -8.62 8.26 -29.18
CA CYS A 668 -8.48 7.96 -30.61
C CYS A 668 -9.81 7.99 -31.35
N ASP A 669 -9.76 8.28 -32.65
CA ASP A 669 -10.94 8.32 -33.52
C ASP A 669 -11.30 6.93 -34.05
N ALA A 670 -10.31 6.06 -34.24
CA ALA A 670 -10.52 4.70 -34.72
C ALA A 670 -9.37 3.77 -34.33
N VAL A 671 -9.67 2.47 -34.29
CA VAL A 671 -8.71 1.38 -34.14
C VAL A 671 -8.80 0.48 -35.37
N GLU A 672 -7.66 0.10 -35.93
CA GLU A 672 -7.54 -0.89 -37.00
C GLU A 672 -6.76 -2.12 -36.53
N LEU A 673 -7.29 -3.31 -36.82
CA LEU A 673 -6.72 -4.59 -36.45
C LEU A 673 -6.07 -5.25 -37.67
N PHE A 674 -4.91 -5.85 -37.48
CA PHE A 674 -4.15 -6.54 -38.53
C PHE A 674 -3.80 -7.96 -38.09
N VAL A 675 -3.99 -8.93 -38.97
CA VAL A 675 -3.51 -10.32 -38.81
C VAL A 675 -2.45 -10.58 -39.87
N ASN A 676 -1.22 -10.87 -39.44
CA ASN A 676 -0.07 -11.10 -40.32
C ASN A 676 0.15 -9.96 -41.34
N GLY A 677 -0.02 -8.72 -40.88
CA GLY A 677 0.16 -7.51 -41.69
C GLY A 677 -0.99 -7.17 -42.64
N LYS A 678 -2.04 -8.00 -42.71
CA LYS A 678 -3.25 -7.71 -43.48
C LYS A 678 -4.32 -7.12 -42.58
N SER A 679 -4.95 -6.02 -43.00
CA SER A 679 -6.07 -5.44 -42.26
C SER A 679 -7.20 -6.46 -42.15
N ALA A 680 -7.68 -6.64 -40.92
CA ALA A 680 -8.80 -7.51 -40.56
C ALA A 680 -10.05 -6.70 -40.18
N GLY A 681 -9.99 -5.37 -40.28
CA GLY A 681 -11.09 -4.46 -40.00
C GLY A 681 -10.65 -3.20 -39.28
N LYS A 682 -11.45 -2.14 -39.44
CA LYS A 682 -11.30 -0.85 -38.74
C LYS A 682 -12.61 -0.54 -38.02
N SER A 683 -12.54 -0.16 -36.75
CA SER A 683 -13.67 0.30 -35.96
C SER A 683 -13.45 1.74 -35.49
N SER A 684 -14.44 2.60 -35.71
CA SER A 684 -14.49 3.98 -35.21
C SER A 684 -15.42 4.14 -34.02
N THR A 685 -15.94 3.03 -33.47
CA THR A 685 -16.93 3.07 -32.39
C THR A 685 -16.51 2.13 -31.27
N ALA A 686 -16.30 2.69 -30.09
CA ALA A 686 -16.10 1.93 -28.87
C ALA A 686 -17.46 1.58 -28.23
N THR A 687 -17.65 0.36 -27.75
CA THR A 687 -18.93 -0.11 -27.20
C THR A 687 -19.27 0.47 -25.83
N ASN A 688 -18.27 0.88 -25.07
CA ASN A 688 -18.38 1.45 -23.72
C ASN A 688 -17.35 2.57 -23.51
N GLY A 689 -17.11 3.36 -24.56
CA GLY A 689 -16.12 4.43 -24.57
C GLY A 689 -14.67 3.99 -24.73
N TYR A 690 -14.33 2.73 -24.46
CA TYR A 690 -12.94 2.25 -24.49
C TYR A 690 -12.71 0.97 -25.32
N ILE A 691 -13.71 0.08 -25.45
CA ILE A 691 -13.53 -1.21 -26.12
C ILE A 691 -13.95 -1.16 -27.59
N TYR A 692 -13.03 -1.51 -28.48
CA TYR A 692 -13.26 -1.73 -29.91
C TYR A 692 -13.31 -3.23 -30.19
N ALA A 693 -14.45 -3.71 -30.70
CA ALA A 693 -14.67 -5.13 -31.00
C ALA A 693 -14.50 -5.41 -32.50
N PHE A 694 -13.81 -6.50 -32.82
CA PHE A 694 -13.60 -7.00 -34.17
C PHE A 694 -14.15 -8.43 -34.25
N PRO A 695 -15.38 -8.64 -34.75
CA PRO A 695 -15.99 -9.96 -34.83
C PRO A 695 -15.40 -10.80 -35.96
N GLU A 696 -15.65 -12.11 -35.93
CA GLU A 696 -15.30 -13.06 -37.01
C GLU A 696 -13.80 -13.10 -37.37
N ILE A 697 -12.92 -12.87 -36.40
CA ILE A 697 -11.47 -12.94 -36.62
C ILE A 697 -11.03 -14.40 -36.51
N ARG A 698 -10.66 -14.97 -37.65
CA ARG A 698 -10.08 -16.32 -37.73
C ARG A 698 -8.64 -16.31 -37.24
N PHE A 699 -8.31 -17.23 -36.35
CA PHE A 699 -6.93 -17.40 -35.89
C PHE A 699 -6.02 -17.85 -37.03
N ALA A 700 -4.88 -17.18 -37.16
CA ALA A 700 -3.76 -17.59 -37.98
C ALA A 700 -2.46 -17.39 -37.19
N PRO A 701 -1.60 -18.42 -37.05
CA PRO A 701 -0.32 -18.28 -36.38
C PRO A 701 0.51 -17.13 -36.97
N GLY A 702 1.24 -16.43 -36.12
CA GLY A 702 2.07 -15.30 -36.48
C GLY A 702 1.79 -14.11 -35.57
N THR A 703 1.27 -13.02 -36.13
CA THR A 703 1.14 -11.75 -35.43
C THR A 703 -0.28 -11.20 -35.53
N ILE A 704 -0.78 -10.69 -34.40
CA ILE A 704 -1.92 -9.79 -34.34
C ILE A 704 -1.47 -8.41 -33.86
N LYS A 705 -1.88 -7.36 -34.56
CA LYS A 705 -1.48 -5.98 -34.27
C LYS A 705 -2.70 -5.07 -34.30
N ALA A 706 -2.79 -4.13 -33.36
CA ALA A 706 -3.80 -3.10 -33.33
C ALA A 706 -3.15 -1.72 -33.40
N VAL A 707 -3.77 -0.80 -34.15
CA VAL A 707 -3.29 0.57 -34.37
C VAL A 707 -4.42 1.54 -34.08
N ALA A 708 -4.24 2.41 -33.09
CA ALA A 708 -5.14 3.52 -32.81
C ALA A 708 -4.71 4.75 -33.62
N THR A 709 -5.68 5.40 -34.26
CA THR A 709 -5.48 6.63 -35.05
C THR A 709 -6.33 7.77 -34.50
N ALA A 710 -5.75 8.96 -34.43
CA ALA A 710 -6.45 10.21 -34.17
C ALA A 710 -5.98 11.28 -35.17
N LYS A 711 -6.92 12.04 -35.76
CA LYS A 711 -6.64 13.06 -36.79
C LYS A 711 -5.72 12.51 -37.89
N ASP A 712 -6.06 11.31 -38.38
CA ASP A 712 -5.35 10.54 -39.42
C ASP A 712 -3.88 10.19 -39.11
N LYS A 713 -3.47 10.25 -37.83
CA LYS A 713 -2.13 9.84 -37.37
C LYS A 713 -2.21 8.67 -36.41
N THR A 714 -1.27 7.75 -36.51
CA THR A 714 -1.08 6.72 -35.48
C THR A 714 -0.70 7.39 -34.16
N VAL A 715 -1.51 7.17 -33.13
CA VAL A 715 -1.27 7.70 -31.77
C VAL A 715 -0.81 6.62 -30.80
N ALA A 716 -1.22 5.37 -31.01
CA ALA A 716 -0.76 4.21 -30.25
C ALA A 716 -0.85 2.93 -31.10
N GLN A 717 -0.02 1.93 -30.81
CA GLN A 717 -0.12 0.60 -31.41
C GLN A 717 0.39 -0.47 -30.46
N THR A 718 -0.13 -1.69 -30.57
CA THR A 718 0.33 -2.85 -29.81
C THR A 718 0.30 -4.10 -30.67
N GLU A 719 1.10 -5.10 -30.32
CA GLU A 719 1.32 -6.31 -31.11
C GLU A 719 1.49 -7.52 -30.18
N ILE A 720 0.84 -8.64 -30.53
CA ILE A 720 1.01 -9.95 -29.89
C ILE A 720 1.47 -10.94 -30.95
N LYS A 721 2.41 -11.82 -30.58
CA LYS A 721 2.91 -12.91 -31.41
C LYS A 721 2.49 -14.26 -30.86
N THR A 722 2.13 -15.18 -31.74
CA THR A 722 1.89 -16.58 -31.40
C THR A 722 3.18 -17.19 -30.85
N ALA A 723 3.12 -17.70 -29.62
CA ALA A 723 4.22 -18.49 -29.05
C ALA A 723 4.29 -19.85 -29.74
N GLY A 724 5.50 -20.38 -29.92
CA GLY A 724 5.70 -21.78 -30.30
C GLY A 724 5.43 -22.76 -29.15
N GLU A 725 5.77 -24.03 -29.38
CA GLU A 725 5.67 -25.07 -28.36
C GLU A 725 6.56 -24.76 -27.14
N PRO A 726 6.11 -25.09 -25.91
CA PRO A 726 6.91 -25.01 -24.70
C PRO A 726 8.27 -25.68 -24.87
N LYS A 727 9.36 -24.96 -24.60
CA LYS A 727 10.73 -25.48 -24.79
C LYS A 727 11.60 -25.39 -23.56
N LYS A 728 11.50 -24.28 -22.82
CA LYS A 728 12.39 -24.00 -21.68
C LYS A 728 11.67 -23.24 -20.58
N LEU A 729 12.16 -23.40 -19.37
CA LEU A 729 11.81 -22.53 -18.26
C LEU A 729 12.66 -21.25 -18.32
N LYS A 730 12.14 -20.17 -17.78
CA LYS A 730 12.85 -18.92 -17.53
C LYS A 730 12.58 -18.49 -16.10
N LEU A 731 13.64 -18.22 -15.35
CA LEU A 731 13.57 -17.64 -14.02
C LEU A 731 14.10 -16.20 -14.05
N THR A 732 13.27 -15.25 -13.65
CA THR A 732 13.65 -13.82 -13.58
C THR A 732 13.58 -13.36 -12.13
N PRO A 733 14.72 -13.09 -11.46
CA PRO A 733 14.72 -12.55 -10.12
C PRO A 733 14.22 -11.09 -10.09
N VAL A 734 13.44 -10.75 -9.08
CA VAL A 734 13.05 -9.38 -8.75
C VAL A 734 13.39 -9.15 -7.28
N VAL A 735 14.31 -8.22 -7.03
CA VAL A 735 14.86 -7.92 -5.70
C VAL A 735 14.69 -6.43 -5.39
N SER A 736 14.86 -6.06 -4.12
CA SER A 736 14.94 -4.67 -3.70
C SER A 736 15.93 -3.87 -4.58
N PRO A 737 15.62 -2.60 -4.91
CA PRO A 737 16.56 -1.70 -5.59
C PRO A 737 17.90 -1.54 -4.85
N ASP A 738 17.91 -1.70 -3.53
CA ASP A 738 19.12 -1.65 -2.69
C ASP A 738 19.88 -3.00 -2.64
N GLY A 739 19.38 -4.01 -3.36
CA GLY A 739 19.85 -5.38 -3.32
C GLY A 739 19.22 -6.20 -2.19
N PHE A 740 19.40 -7.51 -2.26
CA PHE A 740 18.84 -8.46 -1.29
C PHE A 740 19.70 -8.51 -0.02
N LYS A 741 19.08 -8.29 1.15
CA LYS A 741 19.77 -8.12 2.44
C LYS A 741 19.58 -9.34 3.35
N ALA A 742 20.64 -9.73 4.06
CA ALA A 742 20.63 -10.83 5.02
C ALA A 742 20.13 -10.38 6.40
N ASP A 743 18.93 -9.80 6.48
CA ASP A 743 18.30 -9.31 7.71
C ASP A 743 17.28 -10.30 8.30
N GLY A 744 17.04 -11.42 7.63
CA GLY A 744 16.07 -12.44 8.05
C GLY A 744 14.61 -12.18 7.65
N ALA A 745 14.31 -11.03 7.02
CA ALA A 745 12.95 -10.63 6.63
C ALA A 745 12.81 -10.17 5.18
N ASP A 746 13.89 -9.68 4.56
CA ASP A 746 13.91 -9.28 3.15
C ASP A 746 13.48 -10.44 2.25
N VAL A 747 12.89 -10.11 1.11
CA VAL A 747 12.32 -11.05 0.16
C VAL A 747 12.97 -10.85 -1.20
N ALA A 748 13.17 -11.96 -1.91
CA ALA A 748 13.42 -11.96 -3.34
C ALA A 748 12.29 -12.72 -4.03
N LEU A 749 11.75 -12.14 -5.10
CA LEU A 749 10.75 -12.77 -5.94
C LEU A 749 11.41 -13.39 -7.17
N PHE A 750 10.81 -14.44 -7.72
CA PHE A 750 11.23 -15.06 -8.96
C PHE A 750 10.01 -15.31 -9.84
N ASP A 751 9.96 -14.66 -11.00
CA ASP A 751 9.01 -15.00 -12.04
C ASP A 751 9.48 -16.27 -12.74
N VAL A 752 8.62 -17.29 -12.72
CA VAL A 752 8.82 -18.57 -13.39
C VAL A 752 7.93 -18.61 -14.62
N GLU A 753 8.54 -18.53 -15.79
CA GLU A 753 7.85 -18.56 -17.08
C GLU A 753 8.16 -19.85 -17.84
N VAL A 754 7.16 -20.37 -18.54
CA VAL A 754 7.36 -21.35 -19.60
C VAL A 754 7.37 -20.60 -20.92
N VAL A 755 8.47 -20.77 -21.65
CA VAL A 755 8.70 -20.05 -22.90
C VAL A 755 9.05 -21.01 -24.03
N ASP A 756 8.76 -20.59 -25.26
CA ASP A 756 9.14 -21.31 -26.46
C ASP A 756 10.65 -21.20 -26.75
N ALA A 757 11.10 -21.80 -27.86
CA ALA A 757 12.51 -21.74 -28.27
C ALA A 757 13.05 -20.31 -28.45
N ASN A 758 12.18 -19.36 -28.82
CA ASN A 758 12.51 -17.95 -29.03
C ASN A 758 12.40 -17.10 -27.76
N GLY A 759 11.96 -17.68 -26.63
CA GLY A 759 11.77 -16.98 -25.38
C GLY A 759 10.43 -16.26 -25.24
N GLN A 760 9.47 -16.52 -26.13
CA GLN A 760 8.10 -16.01 -25.99
C GLN A 760 7.35 -16.85 -24.95
N ARG A 761 6.71 -16.21 -23.97
CA ARG A 761 5.86 -16.90 -22.98
C ARG A 761 4.76 -17.69 -23.68
N CYS A 762 4.59 -18.96 -23.34
CA CYS A 762 3.52 -19.83 -23.83
C CYS A 762 2.25 -19.55 -23.02
N PRO A 763 1.28 -18.76 -23.54
CA PRO A 763 0.21 -18.20 -22.72
C PRO A 763 -0.82 -19.23 -22.26
N THR A 764 -0.83 -20.44 -22.81
CA THR A 764 -1.79 -21.51 -22.47
C THR A 764 -1.18 -22.60 -21.58
N ASP A 765 0.05 -22.41 -21.10
CA ASP A 765 0.71 -23.39 -20.24
C ASP A 765 0.20 -23.27 -18.80
N GLU A 766 -0.26 -24.39 -18.24
CA GLU A 766 -0.80 -24.49 -16.88
C GLU A 766 -0.39 -25.79 -16.18
N ALA A 767 0.92 -26.01 -16.02
CA ALA A 767 1.45 -27.26 -15.51
C ALA A 767 2.56 -27.05 -14.47
N ARG A 768 2.70 -28.06 -13.61
CA ARG A 768 3.63 -28.08 -12.47
C ARG A 768 5.07 -27.82 -12.90
N VAL A 769 5.73 -26.95 -12.15
CA VAL A 769 7.17 -26.73 -12.13
C VAL A 769 7.69 -27.08 -10.73
N ASP A 770 8.77 -27.84 -10.66
CA ASP A 770 9.43 -28.24 -9.42
C ASP A 770 10.66 -27.36 -9.14
N PHE A 771 10.89 -27.04 -7.86
CA PHE A 771 11.94 -26.12 -7.44
C PHE A 771 12.96 -26.78 -6.51
N LYS A 772 14.20 -26.33 -6.62
CA LYS A 772 15.28 -26.60 -5.65
C LYS A 772 15.94 -25.29 -5.25
N LEU A 773 16.01 -25.04 -3.94
CA LEU A 773 16.68 -23.89 -3.35
C LEU A 773 17.97 -24.34 -2.66
N ASP A 774 19.10 -23.75 -3.05
CA ASP A 774 20.40 -23.94 -2.41
C ASP A 774 20.93 -22.59 -1.88
N GLY A 775 21.44 -22.55 -0.66
CA GLY A 775 22.00 -21.34 -0.04
C GLY A 775 21.22 -20.85 1.19
N PRO A 776 21.67 -19.76 1.84
CA PRO A 776 21.14 -19.28 3.12
C PRO A 776 19.83 -18.47 2.97
N ALA A 777 18.76 -19.12 2.50
CA ALA A 777 17.43 -18.53 2.34
C ALA A 777 16.33 -19.52 2.74
N ILE A 778 15.14 -18.99 3.04
CA ILE A 778 13.94 -19.76 3.38
C ILE A 778 12.98 -19.71 2.20
N TRP A 779 12.57 -20.87 1.70
CA TRP A 779 11.53 -20.96 0.67
C TRP A 779 10.17 -20.51 1.21
N ARG A 780 9.48 -19.66 0.46
CA ARG A 780 8.10 -19.22 0.76
C ARG A 780 7.09 -19.57 -0.33
N GLY A 781 7.57 -20.00 -1.50
CA GLY A 781 6.73 -20.43 -2.61
C GLY A 781 5.86 -19.32 -3.19
N GLY A 782 4.76 -19.72 -3.81
CA GLY A 782 3.74 -18.84 -4.36
C GLY A 782 2.38 -19.47 -4.11
N TYR A 783 1.44 -19.31 -5.04
CA TYR A 783 0.13 -19.97 -4.94
C TYR A 783 -0.46 -20.28 -6.31
N ASN A 784 -1.46 -21.14 -6.33
CA ASN A 784 -2.38 -21.32 -7.44
C ASN A 784 -3.79 -21.01 -6.94
N SER A 785 -4.44 -20.00 -7.53
CA SER A 785 -5.72 -19.47 -7.02
C SER A 785 -6.81 -20.56 -6.97
N GLY A 786 -6.81 -21.43 -7.97
CA GLY A 786 -7.78 -22.53 -8.10
C GLY A 786 -7.46 -23.79 -7.31
N LYS A 787 -6.38 -23.82 -6.51
CA LYS A 787 -5.86 -25.04 -5.88
C LYS A 787 -5.60 -24.85 -4.40
N THR A 788 -6.30 -25.66 -3.60
CA THR A 788 -6.05 -25.78 -2.17
C THR A 788 -4.66 -26.35 -1.88
N ASN A 789 -4.06 -25.94 -0.77
CA ASN A 789 -2.75 -26.37 -0.29
C ASN A 789 -1.63 -26.22 -1.34
N SER A 790 -1.70 -25.20 -2.19
CA SER A 790 -0.67 -24.90 -3.20
C SER A 790 0.52 -24.10 -2.63
N VAL A 791 0.30 -23.33 -1.55
CA VAL A 791 1.34 -22.54 -0.88
C VAL A 791 2.44 -23.39 -0.24
N ASN A 792 3.64 -22.82 -0.13
CA ASN A 792 4.83 -23.38 0.55
C ASN A 792 5.43 -24.66 -0.03
N ASN A 793 4.79 -25.31 -1.01
CA ASN A 793 5.36 -26.47 -1.69
C ASN A 793 6.59 -26.09 -2.52
N LEU A 794 7.56 -27.01 -2.65
CA LEU A 794 8.67 -26.89 -3.62
C LEU A 794 8.23 -27.23 -5.06
N TRP A 795 6.96 -26.99 -5.36
CA TRP A 795 6.40 -27.07 -6.69
C TRP A 795 5.28 -26.05 -6.80
N LEU A 796 5.02 -25.57 -8.01
CA LEU A 796 3.90 -24.67 -8.29
C LEU A 796 3.50 -24.83 -9.75
N ASP A 797 2.20 -24.75 -10.05
CA ASP A 797 1.77 -24.76 -11.43
C ASP A 797 1.93 -23.37 -12.04
N THR A 798 2.35 -23.31 -13.30
CA THR A 798 2.15 -22.11 -14.10
C THR A 798 0.64 -21.84 -14.26
N GLU A 799 0.28 -20.58 -14.41
CA GLU A 799 -1.05 -20.16 -14.85
C GLU A 799 -0.83 -19.16 -15.99
N CYS A 800 -1.45 -19.36 -17.15
CA CYS A 800 -1.17 -18.56 -18.34
C CYS A 800 0.33 -18.49 -18.73
N GLY A 801 1.10 -19.56 -18.49
CA GLY A 801 2.53 -19.66 -18.76
C GLY A 801 3.45 -18.95 -17.77
N ILE A 802 2.92 -18.44 -16.65
CA ILE A 802 3.72 -17.77 -15.62
C ILE A 802 3.18 -18.05 -14.21
N ASN A 803 4.09 -18.13 -13.24
CA ASN A 803 3.76 -17.90 -11.84
C ASN A 803 4.92 -17.15 -11.16
N ARG A 804 4.76 -16.81 -9.88
CA ARG A 804 5.78 -16.14 -9.07
C ARG A 804 5.95 -16.83 -7.74
N VAL A 805 7.21 -17.00 -7.35
CA VAL A 805 7.59 -17.55 -6.04
C VAL A 805 8.46 -16.56 -5.27
N ALA A 806 8.43 -16.66 -3.95
CA ALA A 806 9.21 -15.86 -3.03
C ALA A 806 10.21 -16.73 -2.25
N ILE A 807 11.36 -16.14 -1.93
CA ILE A 807 12.26 -16.62 -0.89
C ILE A 807 12.52 -15.50 0.10
N ARG A 808 12.66 -15.84 1.38
CA ARG A 808 13.00 -14.92 2.46
C ARG A 808 14.47 -15.06 2.83
N ALA A 809 15.13 -13.95 3.14
CA ALA A 809 16.50 -13.94 3.62
C ALA A 809 16.63 -14.67 4.96
N THR A 810 17.84 -15.16 5.25
CA THR A 810 18.25 -15.48 6.62
C THR A 810 19.20 -14.39 7.12
N LEU A 811 19.63 -14.46 8.39
CA LEU A 811 20.68 -13.60 8.93
C LEU A 811 22.08 -13.91 8.36
N LYS A 812 22.23 -15.04 7.65
CA LYS A 812 23.50 -15.44 7.06
C LYS A 812 23.57 -14.92 5.61
N PRO A 813 24.51 -14.01 5.29
CA PRO A 813 24.74 -13.59 3.92
C PRO A 813 25.32 -14.72 3.08
N GLY A 814 25.10 -14.68 1.78
CA GLY A 814 25.75 -15.59 0.85
C GLY A 814 25.02 -15.76 -0.48
N ARG A 815 25.62 -16.60 -1.32
CA ARG A 815 25.08 -16.94 -2.62
C ARG A 815 23.89 -17.89 -2.47
N ILE A 816 22.82 -17.57 -3.18
CA ILE A 816 21.59 -18.35 -3.21
C ILE A 816 21.29 -18.71 -4.66
N ILE A 817 20.92 -19.97 -4.89
CA ILE A 817 20.64 -20.52 -6.21
C ILE A 817 19.24 -21.14 -6.17
N LEU A 818 18.35 -20.65 -7.04
CA LEU A 818 17.06 -21.26 -7.29
C LEU A 818 17.09 -21.96 -8.64
N THR A 819 16.74 -23.24 -8.65
CA THR A 819 16.60 -24.04 -9.87
C THR A 819 15.13 -24.44 -10.05
N ALA A 820 14.60 -24.25 -11.25
CA ALA A 820 13.27 -24.69 -11.67
C ALA A 820 13.39 -25.78 -12.74
N THR A 821 12.60 -26.84 -12.60
CA THR A 821 12.64 -28.02 -13.45
C THR A 821 11.25 -28.50 -13.82
N ARG A 822 11.12 -29.05 -15.03
CA ARG A 822 9.92 -29.75 -15.50
C ARG A 822 10.31 -30.73 -16.60
N ASN A 823 9.83 -31.97 -16.52
CA ASN A 823 10.12 -32.98 -17.53
C ASN A 823 9.72 -32.49 -18.93
N GLY A 824 10.62 -32.65 -19.92
CA GLY A 824 10.40 -32.21 -21.30
C GLY A 824 10.80 -30.76 -21.59
N LEU A 825 11.13 -29.94 -20.58
CA LEU A 825 11.65 -28.59 -20.76
C LEU A 825 13.13 -28.49 -20.35
N GLU A 826 13.86 -27.56 -20.97
CA GLU A 826 15.15 -27.12 -20.45
C GLU A 826 14.96 -26.40 -19.10
N ALA A 827 15.71 -26.83 -18.09
CA ALA A 827 15.66 -26.26 -16.74
C ALA A 827 16.20 -24.82 -16.71
N ALA A 828 15.76 -24.05 -15.71
CA ALA A 828 16.26 -22.71 -15.46
C ALA A 828 16.93 -22.62 -14.09
N THR A 829 18.00 -21.86 -14.00
CA THR A 829 18.67 -21.55 -12.73
C THR A 829 18.90 -20.04 -12.65
N ALA A 830 18.54 -19.45 -11.51
CA ALA A 830 18.86 -18.06 -11.19
C ALA A 830 19.67 -18.02 -9.90
N ALA A 831 20.66 -17.13 -9.84
CA ALA A 831 21.47 -16.91 -8.65
C ALA A 831 21.35 -15.45 -8.21
N ILE A 832 21.19 -15.25 -6.90
CA ILE A 832 21.25 -13.94 -6.25
C ILE A 832 22.21 -14.02 -5.07
N GLU A 833 22.60 -12.87 -4.53
CA GLU A 833 23.47 -12.78 -3.37
C GLU A 833 22.77 -11.97 -2.28
N SER A 834 22.63 -12.55 -1.08
CA SER A 834 22.20 -11.82 0.10
C SER A 834 23.41 -11.14 0.75
N LYS A 835 23.35 -9.81 0.89
CA LYS A 835 24.44 -8.99 1.43
C LYS A 835 24.33 -8.90 2.95
N PRO A 836 25.47 -8.82 3.68
CA PRO A 836 25.44 -8.55 5.10
C PRO A 836 24.80 -7.19 5.38
N VAL A 837 24.11 -7.10 6.52
CA VAL A 837 23.54 -5.85 7.03
C VAL A 837 24.44 -5.24 8.11
N GLU A 838 24.52 -3.91 8.13
CA GLU A 838 25.35 -3.21 9.10
C GLU A 838 24.67 -3.19 10.48
N THR A 839 25.41 -3.61 11.51
CA THR A 839 24.95 -3.54 12.90
C THR A 839 25.87 -2.67 13.75
N ILE A 840 25.29 -2.00 14.73
CA ILE A 840 26.01 -1.31 15.81
C ILE A 840 25.56 -1.97 17.10
N SER A 841 26.48 -2.60 17.84
CA SER A 841 26.18 -3.31 19.08
C SER A 841 25.06 -4.36 18.95
N GLY A 842 24.95 -5.00 17.78
CA GLY A 842 23.90 -5.99 17.47
C GLY A 842 22.55 -5.40 17.06
N LEU A 843 22.41 -4.08 16.97
CA LEU A 843 21.22 -3.40 16.45
C LEU A 843 21.44 -3.00 14.99
N LEU A 844 20.44 -3.21 14.14
CA LEU A 844 20.53 -2.85 12.73
C LEU A 844 20.41 -1.34 12.54
N LYS A 845 21.22 -0.79 11.65
CA LYS A 845 20.95 0.57 11.16
C LYS A 845 19.62 0.60 10.37
N PRO A 846 18.87 1.71 10.42
CA PRO A 846 17.62 1.89 9.68
C PRO A 846 17.75 1.65 8.18
#